data_AF-P50520-F1
#
_entry.id   AF-P50520-F1
#
_cell.length_a   1.000
_cell.length_b   1.000
_cell.length_c   1.000
_cell.angle_alpha   90.00
_cell.angle_beta   90.00
_cell.angle_gamma   90.00
#
_symmetry.space_group_name_H-M   'P 1'
#
loop_
_entity.id
_entity.type
_entity.pdbx_description
1 polymer ?
#
loop_
_entity_poly.entity_id
_entity_poly.type
_entity_poly.pdbx_seq_one_letter_code
_entity_poly.pdbx_strand_id
1 'polypeptide(L)'
;MDRLVFSYCPSSKVTARFLVKFCFIEYQDSQEPCICTIQLFSGNESGSLMQKCFVSKIPNKSLLPTELSKISTHEWLDFGVTVSELSLNAKFVVSAWKPSFNDEEVYEFVGCTTYRLFDENNLLRQGLQKIPLQTSKEIKKYSPTSLELEQVKEINRLDGLLLKLQLGDVPSVNWLDDISFGKIKDFRSKHMSLVTIPILYLDFLQFSFPVVFQRSYYPKSENRVYYSSFDLELNLDSPAELKHRRLVRSQRNGPLDKDLKPNSKIRKELESILSYPPSEELSLEEKDLIWKFRFYLTRNKKAMTKFLKSVVWTDSSEVNQALSLLDSWTEIDIDDALELLSPSFVHPKVRAYAVSRLETASNEELLLYLLQLVQALRYDNPISSDERFQPSPLALFLVNRAISSPSIGNDLYWYLVVEIEDEPVSKLFSSVMFLFQKELSKSVEGRLIRETLSAQAKFVEKLLRISKSVQSFRGTRLKKIEYLKVLLEDHKYHLLDFHALPLPLDPSVNIVGIIPDACTVFKSTMQPLRLLFKCQDGSKYPIIFKNGDDLRQDQLVIQILTLMDKLLKKEKLDLHLKPYRILATGPTHGAVQFVPSKTLATILAEYHGSVLAYLRENNPDDGLNSANYGIDPVAMDNYVRSCAGYCVITYLLGVGDRHLDNLLITKDGHFFHADFGYILGRDPKLFSPAMKLSKEMVEGMGGYNSPFYQQFKSYCYTTFTALRKSSNLILNLFSLMVDANIPDIKFDKEKVVYKVKERFCLQMSESDAIKYFEQLINDSVSALFPQIIDRMHNLAQYMRS
;
A
#
# COMPACT_ATOMS: atom_id res chain seq x y z
N MET A 1 -27.02 33.12 5.32
CA MET A 1 -26.00 32.75 4.32
C MET A 1 -25.33 31.51 4.91
N ASP A 2 -25.62 30.24 4.57
CA ASP A 2 -25.94 29.62 3.29
C ASP A 2 -26.89 28.42 3.47
N ARG A 3 -28.15 28.52 3.02
CA ARG A 3 -29.13 27.41 3.06
C ARG A 3 -29.90 27.25 1.73
N LEU A 4 -29.23 27.55 0.62
CA LEU A 4 -29.81 27.42 -0.72
C LEU A 4 -28.80 26.77 -1.69
N VAL A 5 -28.46 25.51 -1.43
CA VAL A 5 -28.00 24.61 -2.47
C VAL A 5 -28.90 23.39 -2.40
N PHE A 6 -29.97 23.37 -3.19
CA PHE A 6 -30.76 22.15 -3.40
C PHE A 6 -29.81 21.11 -3.99
N SER A 7 -29.33 20.20 -3.13
CA SER A 7 -28.39 19.16 -3.51
C SER A 7 -29.21 18.03 -4.12
N TYR A 8 -29.11 17.84 -5.43
CA TYR A 8 -29.71 16.70 -6.11
C TYR A 8 -28.70 15.55 -6.14
N CYS A 9 -29.19 14.31 -5.97
CA CYS A 9 -28.37 13.12 -6.19
C CYS A 9 -28.61 12.61 -7.62
N PRO A 10 -27.58 12.44 -8.46
CA PRO A 10 -27.78 11.87 -9.78
C PRO A 10 -28.07 10.37 -9.68
N SER A 11 -29.08 9.89 -10.42
CA SER A 11 -29.51 8.49 -10.41
C SER A 11 -28.37 7.52 -10.72
N SER A 12 -27.42 7.91 -11.58
CA SER A 12 -26.23 7.11 -11.94
C SER A 12 -25.29 6.81 -10.76
N LYS A 13 -25.38 7.57 -9.65
CA LYS A 13 -24.58 7.35 -8.44
C LYS A 13 -25.33 6.58 -7.35
N VAL A 14 -26.61 6.25 -7.56
CA VAL A 14 -27.43 5.55 -6.56
C VAL A 14 -27.37 4.04 -6.82
N THR A 15 -26.54 3.33 -6.05
CA THR A 15 -26.36 1.87 -6.15
C THR A 15 -27.40 1.06 -5.38
N ALA A 16 -28.34 1.73 -4.69
CA ALA A 16 -29.41 1.06 -3.95
C ALA A 16 -30.35 0.29 -4.89
N ARG A 17 -30.89 -0.84 -4.41
CA ARG A 17 -31.94 -1.59 -5.13
C ARG A 17 -33.24 -0.81 -5.17
N PHE A 18 -33.95 -0.93 -6.28
CA PHE A 18 -35.25 -0.31 -6.45
C PHE A 18 -36.35 -1.20 -5.85
N LEU A 19 -37.02 -0.69 -4.80
CA LEU A 19 -38.05 -1.40 -4.05
C LEU A 19 -39.40 -0.65 -4.08
N VAL A 20 -40.51 -1.40 -4.10
CA VAL A 20 -41.88 -0.85 -4.06
C VAL A 20 -42.71 -1.63 -3.05
N LYS A 21 -43.58 -0.97 -2.30
CA LYS A 21 -44.51 -1.63 -1.38
C LYS A 21 -45.96 -1.31 -1.72
N PHE A 22 -46.80 -2.34 -1.77
CA PHE A 22 -48.24 -2.17 -1.84
C PHE A 22 -48.79 -1.75 -0.47
N CYS A 23 -49.55 -0.65 -0.41
CA CYS A 23 -50.17 -0.21 0.84
C CYS A 23 -51.61 -0.74 0.93
N PHE A 24 -52.49 -0.22 0.09
CA PHE A 24 -53.91 -0.57 0.06
C PHE A 24 -54.55 -0.05 -1.23
N ILE A 25 -55.78 -0.49 -1.51
CA ILE A 25 -56.61 0.01 -2.61
C ILE A 25 -57.92 0.61 -2.07
N GLU A 26 -58.28 1.79 -2.56
CA GLU A 26 -59.56 2.46 -2.31
C GLU A 26 -60.51 2.19 -3.48
N TYR A 27 -61.59 1.44 -3.24
CA TYR A 27 -62.62 1.13 -4.23
C TYR A 27 -63.97 0.85 -3.56
N GLN A 28 -65.11 1.09 -4.22
CA GLN A 28 -66.49 1.00 -3.67
C GLN A 28 -66.75 -0.19 -2.73
N ASP A 29 -67.58 -0.01 -1.69
CA ASP A 29 -67.87 -0.83 -0.48
C ASP A 29 -68.08 -2.37 -0.60
N SER A 30 -67.19 -3.14 -1.26
CA SER A 30 -67.04 -4.60 -1.03
C SER A 30 -65.99 -4.90 0.07
N GLN A 31 -66.16 -5.97 0.84
CA GLN A 31 -65.22 -6.36 1.93
C GLN A 31 -64.04 -7.23 1.44
N GLU A 32 -64.03 -7.64 0.17
CA GLU A 32 -63.06 -8.63 -0.33
C GLU A 32 -61.72 -8.01 -0.79
N PRO A 33 -60.58 -8.68 -0.54
CA PRO A 33 -59.26 -8.22 -0.98
C PRO A 33 -59.10 -8.30 -2.50
N CYS A 34 -58.31 -7.40 -3.07
CA CYS A 34 -57.96 -7.40 -4.49
C CYS A 34 -56.59 -8.06 -4.70
N ILE A 35 -56.42 -8.80 -5.79
CA ILE A 35 -55.10 -9.21 -6.28
C ILE A 35 -54.56 -8.10 -7.18
N CYS A 36 -53.40 -7.56 -6.83
CA CYS A 36 -52.68 -6.62 -7.66
C CYS A 36 -51.45 -7.30 -8.28
N THR A 37 -51.20 -7.02 -9.55
CA THR A 37 -49.97 -7.44 -10.24
C THR A 37 -49.21 -6.21 -10.70
N ILE A 38 -47.88 -6.24 -10.57
CA ILE A 38 -46.98 -5.15 -10.94
C ILE A 38 -45.82 -5.68 -11.79
N GLN A 39 -45.47 -4.97 -12.84
CA GLN A 39 -44.35 -5.32 -13.72
C GLN A 39 -43.56 -4.08 -14.15
N LEU A 40 -42.23 -4.10 -13.97
CA LEU A 40 -41.32 -3.02 -14.36
C LEU A 40 -40.98 -3.13 -15.84
N PHE A 41 -41.14 -2.02 -16.56
CA PHE A 41 -40.67 -1.84 -17.93
C PHE A 41 -39.62 -0.74 -17.97
N SER A 42 -38.50 -1.00 -18.64
CA SER A 42 -37.49 0.00 -18.95
C SER A 42 -37.53 0.24 -20.46
N GLY A 43 -38.22 1.29 -20.89
CA GLY A 43 -38.56 1.49 -22.31
C GLY A 43 -39.66 0.53 -22.78
N ASN A 44 -39.37 -0.25 -23.84
CA ASN A 44 -40.30 -1.24 -24.42
C ASN A 44 -40.04 -2.67 -23.97
N GLU A 45 -38.96 -2.91 -23.21
CA GLU A 45 -38.59 -4.24 -22.72
C GLU A 45 -39.03 -4.40 -21.26
N SER A 46 -39.58 -5.57 -20.93
CA SER A 46 -39.86 -5.93 -19.54
C SER A 46 -38.55 -6.16 -18.81
N GLY A 47 -38.21 -5.29 -17.86
CA GLY A 47 -36.95 -5.36 -17.10
C GLY A 47 -37.02 -6.29 -15.90
N SER A 48 -38.17 -6.91 -15.62
CA SER A 48 -38.39 -7.78 -14.45
C SER A 48 -39.51 -8.81 -14.69
N LEU A 49 -39.50 -9.88 -13.89
CA LEU A 49 -40.61 -10.81 -13.77
C LEU A 49 -41.84 -10.11 -13.15
N MET A 50 -43.04 -10.44 -13.64
CA MET A 50 -44.28 -9.92 -13.06
C MET A 50 -44.44 -10.41 -11.61
N GLN A 51 -44.64 -9.48 -10.69
CA GLN A 51 -44.86 -9.79 -9.27
C GLN A 51 -46.35 -9.65 -8.93
N LYS A 52 -46.87 -10.58 -8.12
CA LYS A 52 -48.28 -10.62 -7.68
C LYS A 52 -48.35 -10.44 -6.17
N CYS A 53 -49.26 -9.59 -5.70
CA CYS A 53 -49.47 -9.34 -4.28
C CYS A 53 -50.97 -9.27 -3.99
N PHE A 54 -51.42 -9.90 -2.90
CA PHE A 54 -52.75 -9.67 -2.36
C PHE A 54 -52.73 -8.33 -1.62
N VAL A 55 -53.58 -7.40 -2.05
CA VAL A 55 -53.64 -6.06 -1.48
C VAL A 55 -54.94 -5.92 -0.70
N SER A 56 -54.77 -5.67 0.59
CA SER A 56 -55.88 -5.42 1.50
C SER A 56 -56.62 -4.14 1.08
N LYS A 57 -57.95 -4.20 1.07
CA LYS A 57 -58.79 -3.02 0.92
C LYS A 57 -58.83 -2.24 2.23
N ILE A 58 -59.06 -0.93 2.19
CA ILE A 58 -59.09 -0.10 3.41
C ILE A 58 -60.07 -0.68 4.44
N PRO A 59 -59.61 -1.01 5.66
CA PRO A 59 -60.47 -1.55 6.71
C PRO A 59 -61.33 -0.50 7.43
N ASN A 60 -61.06 0.81 7.28
CA ASN A 60 -61.78 1.85 8.01
C ASN A 60 -61.79 3.21 7.30
N LYS A 61 -62.98 3.80 7.06
CA LYS A 61 -63.18 5.15 6.46
C LYS A 61 -62.63 6.30 7.35
N SER A 62 -62.10 5.96 8.52
CA SER A 62 -61.63 6.88 9.56
C SER A 62 -60.11 7.03 9.61
N LEU A 63 -59.33 6.60 8.62
CA LEU A 63 -57.88 6.77 8.64
C LEU A 63 -57.41 7.52 7.40
N LEU A 64 -56.42 8.39 7.56
CA LEU A 64 -55.79 9.09 6.45
C LEU A 64 -54.87 8.13 5.66
N PRO A 65 -54.68 8.34 4.35
CA PRO A 65 -53.78 7.50 3.56
C PRO A 65 -52.36 7.35 4.12
N THR A 66 -51.84 8.41 4.75
CA THR A 66 -50.51 8.47 5.37
C THR A 66 -50.42 7.70 6.69
N GLU A 67 -51.55 7.46 7.36
CA GLU A 67 -51.64 6.62 8.56
C GLU A 67 -51.72 5.14 8.15
N LEU A 68 -52.51 4.84 7.12
CA LEU A 68 -52.68 3.48 6.61
C LEU A 68 -51.38 2.91 5.99
N SER A 69 -50.56 3.74 5.35
CA SER A 69 -49.26 3.30 4.82
C SER A 69 -48.33 2.82 5.93
N LYS A 70 -48.31 3.49 7.09
CA LYS A 70 -47.50 3.11 8.26
C LYS A 70 -47.95 1.78 8.88
N ILE A 71 -49.23 1.43 8.75
CA ILE A 71 -49.81 0.20 9.30
C ILE A 71 -49.71 -0.98 8.32
N SER A 72 -49.46 -0.72 7.03
CA SER A 72 -49.32 -1.77 6.01
C SER A 72 -48.23 -2.78 6.38
N THR A 73 -48.59 -4.05 6.49
CA THR A 73 -47.67 -5.17 6.78
C THR A 73 -47.10 -5.82 5.52
N HIS A 74 -47.42 -5.32 4.33
CA HIS A 74 -46.95 -5.91 3.06
C HIS A 74 -45.42 -5.74 2.92
N GLU A 75 -44.77 -6.75 2.34
CA GLU A 75 -43.32 -6.74 2.09
C GLU A 75 -42.93 -5.78 0.97
N TRP A 76 -41.68 -5.33 0.99
CA TRP A 76 -41.07 -4.58 -0.10
C TRP A 76 -40.73 -5.52 -1.26
N LEU A 77 -41.28 -5.21 -2.43
CA LEU A 77 -41.05 -5.93 -3.68
C LEU A 77 -39.72 -5.51 -4.32
N ASP A 78 -38.81 -6.47 -4.52
CA ASP A 78 -37.51 -6.28 -5.19
C ASP A 78 -37.58 -6.75 -6.64
N PHE A 79 -37.32 -5.84 -7.59
CA PHE A 79 -37.35 -6.12 -9.02
C PHE A 79 -35.99 -6.56 -9.59
N GLY A 80 -34.97 -6.71 -8.75
CA GLY A 80 -33.63 -7.14 -9.15
C GLY A 80 -32.82 -6.10 -9.92
N VAL A 81 -33.24 -4.83 -9.88
CA VAL A 81 -32.57 -3.70 -10.53
C VAL A 81 -32.18 -2.63 -9.52
N THR A 82 -31.07 -1.95 -9.77
CA THR A 82 -30.62 -0.79 -9.00
C THR A 82 -31.21 0.51 -9.57
N VAL A 83 -31.28 1.56 -8.74
CA VAL A 83 -31.74 2.88 -9.19
C VAL A 83 -30.85 3.43 -10.33
N SER A 84 -29.55 3.14 -10.32
CA SER A 84 -28.61 3.50 -11.39
C SER A 84 -28.88 2.85 -12.74
N GLU A 85 -29.61 1.73 -12.77
CA GLU A 85 -29.95 1.00 -14.00
C GLU A 85 -31.29 1.42 -14.60
N LEU A 86 -32.10 2.20 -13.87
CA LEU A 86 -33.39 2.67 -14.36
C LEU A 86 -33.20 3.68 -15.51
N SER A 87 -33.91 3.46 -16.62
CA SER A 87 -33.97 4.44 -17.71
C SER A 87 -34.96 5.56 -17.41
N LEU A 88 -34.82 6.70 -18.08
CA LEU A 88 -35.75 7.83 -17.95
C LEU A 88 -37.20 7.43 -18.24
N ASN A 89 -37.39 6.48 -19.16
CA ASN A 89 -38.70 5.99 -19.59
C ASN A 89 -39.20 4.80 -18.74
N ALA A 90 -38.56 4.52 -17.61
CA ALA A 90 -38.95 3.42 -16.74
C ALA A 90 -40.36 3.67 -16.17
N LYS A 91 -41.21 2.63 -16.27
CA LYS A 91 -42.61 2.69 -15.88
C LYS A 91 -43.06 1.35 -15.34
N PHE A 92 -44.02 1.37 -14.42
CA PHE A 92 -44.73 0.18 -14.00
C PHE A 92 -46.08 0.09 -14.67
N VAL A 93 -46.45 -1.14 -15.02
CA VAL A 93 -47.84 -1.48 -15.35
C VAL A 93 -48.41 -2.20 -14.14
N VAL A 94 -49.52 -1.69 -13.61
CA VAL A 94 -50.23 -2.30 -12.48
C VAL A 94 -51.64 -2.66 -12.91
N SER A 95 -52.06 -3.89 -12.62
CA SER A 95 -53.45 -4.31 -12.81
C SER A 95 -54.02 -4.89 -11.52
N ALA A 96 -55.26 -4.52 -11.22
CA ALA A 96 -56.00 -4.97 -10.06
C ALA A 96 -57.17 -5.85 -10.49
N TRP A 97 -57.37 -6.94 -9.75
CA TRP A 97 -58.34 -7.98 -10.01
C TRP A 97 -59.04 -8.34 -8.70
N LYS A 98 -60.34 -8.62 -8.74
CA LYS A 98 -61.10 -9.09 -7.57
C LYS A 98 -61.66 -10.48 -7.87
N PRO A 99 -61.89 -11.34 -6.87
CA PRO A 99 -62.64 -12.58 -7.07
C PRO A 99 -64.03 -12.28 -7.65
N SER A 100 -64.52 -13.12 -8.56
CA SER A 100 -65.90 -13.02 -9.05
C SER A 100 -66.84 -13.64 -8.02
N PHE A 101 -68.00 -13.00 -7.81
CA PHE A 101 -69.03 -13.50 -6.89
C PHE A 101 -69.58 -14.89 -7.28
N ASN A 102 -69.42 -15.30 -8.54
CA ASN A 102 -70.02 -16.52 -9.07
C ASN A 102 -69.07 -17.72 -9.10
N ASP A 103 -67.75 -17.50 -8.97
CA ASP A 103 -66.74 -18.56 -9.06
C ASP A 103 -65.41 -18.08 -8.44
N GLU A 104 -64.91 -18.80 -7.43
CA GLU A 104 -63.67 -18.46 -6.71
C GLU A 104 -62.41 -18.59 -7.60
N GLU A 105 -62.50 -19.28 -8.75
CA GLU A 105 -61.39 -19.39 -9.70
C GLU A 105 -61.38 -18.29 -10.78
N VAL A 106 -62.44 -17.47 -10.87
CA VAL A 106 -62.57 -16.42 -11.89
C VAL A 106 -62.33 -15.05 -11.27
N TYR A 107 -61.38 -14.31 -11.83
CA TYR A 107 -61.05 -12.95 -11.39
C TYR A 107 -61.65 -11.89 -12.31
N GLU A 108 -62.39 -10.94 -11.74
CA GLU A 108 -62.92 -9.77 -12.43
C GLU A 108 -61.90 -8.63 -12.45
N PHE A 109 -61.69 -8.04 -13.63
CA PHE A 109 -60.84 -6.87 -13.80
C PHE A 109 -61.41 -5.64 -13.09
N VAL A 110 -60.65 -5.07 -12.16
CA VAL A 110 -60.99 -3.83 -11.44
C VAL A 110 -60.46 -2.62 -12.20
N GLY A 111 -59.19 -2.66 -12.62
CA GLY A 111 -58.57 -1.58 -13.37
C GLY A 111 -57.09 -1.79 -13.65
N CYS A 112 -56.55 -0.99 -14.56
CA CYS A 112 -55.13 -0.98 -14.91
C CYS A 112 -54.59 0.44 -14.98
N THR A 113 -53.31 0.61 -14.71
CA THR A 113 -52.62 1.89 -14.89
C THR A 113 -51.20 1.67 -15.35
N THR A 114 -50.67 2.65 -16.08
CA THR A 114 -49.24 2.73 -16.41
C THR A 114 -48.67 3.96 -15.70
N TYR A 115 -47.70 3.75 -14.82
CA TYR A 115 -47.16 4.80 -13.96
C TYR A 115 -45.67 5.01 -14.22
N ARG A 116 -45.28 6.22 -14.61
CA ARG A 116 -43.87 6.59 -14.87
C ARG A 116 -43.13 6.81 -13.55
N LEU A 117 -41.93 6.23 -13.44
CA LEU A 117 -41.10 6.33 -12.24
C LEU A 117 -40.41 7.68 -12.08
N PHE A 118 -40.07 8.32 -13.19
CA PHE A 118 -39.59 9.69 -13.21
C PHE A 118 -40.74 10.64 -13.52
N ASP A 119 -40.81 11.77 -12.82
CA ASP A 119 -41.78 12.82 -13.07
C ASP A 119 -41.38 13.72 -14.27
N GLU A 120 -42.15 14.78 -14.49
CA GLU A 120 -41.92 15.72 -15.60
C GLU A 120 -40.62 16.54 -15.45
N ASN A 121 -40.09 16.63 -14.23
CA ASN A 121 -38.81 17.28 -13.92
C ASN A 121 -37.64 16.28 -13.89
N ASN A 122 -37.86 15.05 -14.34
CA ASN A 122 -36.90 13.94 -14.31
C ASN A 122 -36.47 13.53 -12.89
N LEU A 123 -37.29 13.82 -11.86
CA LEU A 123 -37.04 13.36 -10.50
C LEU A 123 -37.66 11.98 -10.29
N LEU A 124 -36.91 11.09 -9.63
CA LEU A 124 -37.43 9.79 -9.21
C LEU A 124 -38.52 10.03 -8.16
N ARG A 125 -39.69 9.43 -8.37
CA ARG A 125 -40.81 9.48 -7.41
C ARG A 125 -40.44 8.69 -6.14
N GLN A 126 -40.71 9.31 -4.99
CA GLN A 126 -40.34 8.78 -3.67
C GLN A 126 -41.55 8.82 -2.73
N GLY A 127 -41.51 8.02 -1.66
CA GLY A 127 -42.54 7.94 -0.64
C GLY A 127 -43.90 7.48 -1.18
N LEU A 128 -44.96 7.80 -0.44
CA LEU A 128 -46.32 7.34 -0.73
C LEU A 128 -46.89 8.03 -1.99
N GLN A 129 -47.36 7.24 -2.94
CA GLN A 129 -47.94 7.70 -4.20
C GLN A 129 -49.40 7.25 -4.33
N LYS A 130 -50.26 8.19 -4.72
CA LYS A 130 -51.68 7.97 -5.05
C LYS A 130 -51.84 7.74 -6.54
N ILE A 131 -52.26 6.55 -6.96
CA ILE A 131 -52.30 6.13 -8.36
C ILE A 131 -53.72 5.71 -8.77
N PRO A 132 -54.44 6.49 -9.59
CA PRO A 132 -55.76 6.08 -10.08
C PRO A 132 -55.66 4.95 -11.11
N LEU A 133 -56.58 3.99 -11.04
CA LEU A 133 -56.70 2.86 -11.96
C LEU A 133 -57.80 3.13 -13.00
N GLN A 134 -57.49 2.89 -14.28
CA GLN A 134 -58.46 2.99 -15.36
C GLN A 134 -59.30 1.71 -15.44
N THR A 135 -60.62 1.85 -15.35
CA THR A 135 -61.60 0.75 -15.43
C THR A 135 -62.06 0.54 -16.88
N SER A 136 -62.20 -0.70 -17.34
CA SER A 136 -62.57 -1.01 -18.74
C SER A 136 -64.07 -0.97 -19.04
N LYS A 137 -64.93 -0.75 -18.04
CA LYS A 137 -66.39 -0.67 -18.22
C LYS A 137 -66.82 0.80 -18.25
N GLU A 138 -67.54 1.21 -19.30
CA GLU A 138 -68.35 2.43 -19.28
C GLU A 138 -69.28 2.37 -18.06
N ILE A 139 -68.99 3.17 -17.03
CA ILE A 139 -69.83 3.27 -15.83
C ILE A 139 -71.18 3.85 -16.31
N LYS A 140 -72.19 2.99 -16.43
CA LYS A 140 -73.56 3.39 -16.78
C LYS A 140 -74.08 4.40 -15.73
N LYS A 141 -74.40 5.61 -16.22
CA LYS A 141 -75.42 6.56 -15.72
C LYS A 141 -75.38 6.94 -14.23
N TYR A 142 -74.36 7.69 -13.82
CA TYR A 142 -74.51 8.75 -12.82
C TYR A 142 -73.75 9.98 -13.32
N SER A 143 -74.46 11.06 -13.61
CA SER A 143 -73.85 12.35 -13.97
C SER A 143 -73.67 13.14 -12.67
N PRO A 144 -72.46 13.19 -12.10
CA PRO A 144 -72.24 13.93 -10.87
C PRO A 144 -72.63 15.40 -11.05
N THR A 145 -73.32 15.95 -10.06
CA THR A 145 -73.61 17.38 -10.00
C THR A 145 -72.30 18.18 -9.92
N SER A 146 -72.31 19.44 -10.38
CA SER A 146 -71.12 20.32 -10.30
C SER A 146 -70.53 20.37 -8.90
N LEU A 147 -71.39 20.32 -7.87
CA LEU A 147 -70.99 20.30 -6.46
C LEU A 147 -70.27 19.00 -6.05
N GLU A 148 -70.76 17.83 -6.49
CA GLU A 148 -70.08 16.54 -6.24
C GLU A 148 -68.72 16.50 -6.94
N LEU A 149 -68.60 17.08 -8.14
CA LEU A 149 -67.33 17.19 -8.86
C LEU A 149 -66.33 18.08 -8.11
N GLU A 150 -66.78 19.19 -7.54
CA GLU A 150 -65.96 20.07 -6.70
C GLU A 150 -65.50 19.37 -5.42
N GLN A 151 -66.37 18.60 -4.77
CA GLN A 151 -66.02 17.84 -3.58
C GLN A 151 -64.97 16.77 -3.87
N VAL A 152 -65.08 16.04 -4.99
CA VAL A 152 -64.06 15.07 -5.42
C VAL A 152 -62.73 15.77 -5.76
N LYS A 153 -62.77 16.94 -6.42
CA LYS A 153 -61.58 17.76 -6.64
C LYS A 153 -60.92 18.18 -5.34
N GLU A 154 -61.72 18.55 -4.34
CA GLU A 154 -61.23 18.95 -3.03
C GLU A 154 -60.58 17.78 -2.27
N ILE A 155 -61.17 16.58 -2.31
CA ILE A 155 -60.53 15.36 -1.77
C ILE A 155 -59.15 15.15 -2.41
N ASN A 156 -59.07 15.25 -3.75
CA ASN A 156 -57.80 15.08 -4.46
C ASN A 156 -56.78 16.16 -4.09
N ARG A 157 -57.22 17.40 -3.88
CA ARG A 157 -56.36 18.51 -3.42
C ARG A 157 -55.81 18.25 -2.03
N LEU A 158 -56.68 17.85 -1.09
CA LEU A 158 -56.30 17.56 0.30
C LEU A 158 -55.33 16.38 0.39
N ASP A 159 -55.57 15.30 -0.36
CA ASP A 159 -54.65 14.16 -0.43
C ASP A 159 -53.28 14.56 -0.98
N GLY A 160 -53.26 15.36 -2.04
CA GLY A 160 -52.01 15.87 -2.61
C GLY A 160 -51.20 16.68 -1.58
N LEU A 161 -51.87 17.44 -0.71
CA LEU A 161 -51.21 18.18 0.37
C LEU A 161 -50.70 17.25 1.48
N LEU A 162 -51.47 16.22 1.85
CA LEU A 162 -51.03 15.23 2.85
C LEU A 162 -49.78 14.48 2.40
N LEU A 163 -49.70 14.09 1.13
CA LEU A 163 -48.52 13.43 0.57
C LEU A 163 -47.29 14.35 0.58
N LYS A 164 -47.46 15.63 0.22
CA LYS A 164 -46.39 16.63 0.29
C LYS A 164 -45.91 16.88 1.71
N LEU A 165 -46.82 16.90 2.68
CA LEU A 165 -46.47 17.01 4.09
C LEU A 165 -45.64 15.80 4.56
N GLN A 166 -46.01 14.58 4.14
CA GLN A 166 -45.24 13.36 4.47
C GLN A 166 -43.84 13.38 3.86
N LEU A 167 -43.68 13.91 2.64
CA LEU A 167 -42.38 14.04 1.97
C LEU A 167 -41.48 15.14 2.56
N GLY A 168 -42.03 16.01 3.42
CA GLY A 168 -41.32 17.15 4.01
C GLY A 168 -41.32 18.41 3.14
N ASP A 169 -42.09 18.43 2.04
CA ASP A 169 -42.23 19.59 1.16
C ASP A 169 -43.08 20.71 1.79
N VAL A 170 -43.97 20.35 2.70
CA VAL A 170 -44.73 21.28 3.54
C VAL A 170 -44.17 21.21 4.96
N PRO A 171 -43.79 22.34 5.58
CA PRO A 171 -43.30 22.34 6.96
C PRO A 171 -44.41 21.90 7.92
N SER A 172 -44.10 20.93 8.78
CA SER A 172 -45.03 20.42 9.79
C SER A 172 -45.14 21.37 10.98
N VAL A 173 -46.37 21.56 11.47
CA VAL A 173 -46.69 22.33 12.67
C VAL A 173 -47.67 21.52 13.51
N ASN A 174 -47.13 20.74 14.47
CA ASN A 174 -47.86 19.71 15.22
C ASN A 174 -49.31 20.09 15.61
N TRP A 175 -49.51 21.21 16.32
CA TRP A 175 -50.85 21.60 16.79
C TRP A 175 -51.83 21.95 15.66
N LEU A 176 -51.33 22.52 14.55
CA LEU A 176 -52.14 22.88 13.39
C LEU A 176 -52.42 21.66 12.52
N ASP A 177 -51.44 20.78 12.41
CA ASP A 177 -51.53 19.51 11.69
C ASP A 177 -52.60 18.62 12.33
N ASP A 178 -52.61 18.48 13.66
CA ASP A 178 -53.63 17.69 14.38
C ASP A 178 -55.06 18.16 14.11
N ILE A 179 -55.30 19.49 14.15
CA ILE A 179 -56.60 20.08 13.85
C ILE A 179 -56.96 19.87 12.37
N SER A 180 -56.00 20.06 11.48
CA SER A 180 -56.19 19.94 10.04
C SER A 180 -56.49 18.49 9.65
N PHE A 181 -55.77 17.52 10.19
CA PHE A 181 -55.99 16.10 9.98
C PHE A 181 -57.38 15.66 10.42
N GLY A 182 -57.84 16.14 11.58
CA GLY A 182 -59.22 15.89 12.04
C GLY A 182 -60.26 16.36 11.01
N LYS A 183 -60.14 17.61 10.54
CA LYS A 183 -61.06 18.16 9.52
C LYS A 183 -60.98 17.43 8.17
N ILE A 184 -59.78 17.07 7.72
CA ILE A 184 -59.59 16.35 6.46
C ILE A 184 -60.20 14.95 6.55
N LYS A 185 -60.02 14.27 7.69
CA LYS A 185 -60.62 12.96 7.96
C LYS A 185 -62.15 13.03 7.96
N ASP A 186 -62.72 14.03 8.62
CA ASP A 186 -64.18 14.27 8.58
C ASP A 186 -64.68 14.52 7.17
N PHE A 187 -63.99 15.37 6.40
CA PHE A 187 -64.36 15.66 5.01
C PHE A 187 -64.25 14.42 4.12
N ARG A 188 -63.14 13.67 4.21
CA ARG A 188 -62.97 12.39 3.49
C ARG A 188 -64.09 11.42 3.84
N SER A 189 -64.39 11.22 5.13
CA SER A 189 -65.41 10.25 5.55
C SER A 189 -66.80 10.53 4.96
N LYS A 190 -67.16 11.81 4.78
CA LYS A 190 -68.45 12.25 4.23
C LYS A 190 -68.53 12.13 2.71
N HIS A 191 -67.43 12.37 2.01
CA HIS A 191 -67.43 12.55 0.55
C HIS A 191 -66.70 11.44 -0.21
N MET A 192 -66.08 10.46 0.47
CA MET A 192 -65.32 9.38 -0.18
C MET A 192 -66.17 8.53 -1.13
N SER A 193 -67.45 8.33 -0.81
CA SER A 193 -68.36 7.54 -1.65
C SER A 193 -68.60 8.15 -3.04
N LEU A 194 -68.29 9.43 -3.22
CA LEU A 194 -68.36 10.12 -4.51
C LEU A 194 -67.19 9.75 -5.44
N VAL A 195 -66.11 9.18 -4.90
CA VAL A 195 -64.94 8.75 -5.67
C VAL A 195 -65.22 7.36 -6.25
N THR A 196 -65.57 7.30 -7.52
CA THR A 196 -65.94 6.05 -8.22
C THR A 196 -64.76 5.31 -8.84
N ILE A 197 -63.63 6.01 -9.05
CA ILE A 197 -62.43 5.45 -9.67
C ILE A 197 -61.61 4.71 -8.60
N PRO A 198 -61.19 3.45 -8.81
CA PRO A 198 -60.31 2.76 -7.90
C PRO A 198 -58.95 3.48 -7.80
N ILE A 199 -58.46 3.69 -6.59
CA ILE A 199 -57.17 4.35 -6.32
C ILE A 199 -56.26 3.38 -5.58
N LEU A 200 -55.07 3.16 -6.13
CA LEU A 200 -54.02 2.35 -5.52
C LEU A 200 -52.99 3.24 -4.82
N TYR A 201 -52.60 2.86 -3.60
CA TYR A 201 -51.52 3.52 -2.88
C TYR A 201 -50.28 2.61 -2.85
N LEU A 202 -49.16 3.14 -3.36
CA LEU A 202 -47.85 2.48 -3.38
C LEU A 202 -46.85 3.32 -2.60
N ASP A 203 -45.96 2.67 -1.86
CA ASP A 203 -44.84 3.32 -1.18
C ASP A 203 -43.53 3.04 -1.94
N PHE A 204 -42.74 4.09 -2.16
CA PHE A 204 -41.42 4.03 -2.78
C PHE A 204 -40.34 4.44 -1.77
N LEU A 205 -39.14 3.89 -1.91
CA LEU A 205 -38.00 4.28 -1.06
C LEU A 205 -37.76 5.80 -1.10
N GLN A 206 -37.55 6.39 0.07
CA GLN A 206 -37.20 7.79 0.23
C GLN A 206 -35.69 7.93 0.45
N PHE A 207 -35.08 8.86 -0.28
CA PHE A 207 -33.66 9.18 -0.19
C PHE A 207 -33.47 10.52 0.52
N SER A 208 -32.31 10.70 1.17
CA SER A 208 -31.98 11.95 1.87
C SER A 208 -31.91 13.18 0.95
N PHE A 209 -31.75 12.96 -0.36
CA PHE A 209 -31.72 13.99 -1.39
C PHE A 209 -32.63 13.60 -2.57
N PRO A 210 -33.29 14.56 -3.24
CA PRO A 210 -34.06 14.27 -4.44
C PRO A 210 -33.15 13.65 -5.52
N VAL A 211 -33.58 12.52 -6.09
CA VAL A 211 -32.80 11.79 -7.10
C VAL A 211 -33.21 12.25 -8.50
N VAL A 212 -32.30 12.88 -9.25
CA VAL A 212 -32.55 13.34 -10.63
C VAL A 212 -32.00 12.31 -11.60
N PHE A 213 -32.76 11.98 -12.65
CA PHE A 213 -32.27 11.12 -13.72
C PHE A 213 -31.03 11.75 -14.36
N GLN A 214 -29.90 11.06 -14.25
CA GLN A 214 -28.70 11.39 -15.00
C GLN A 214 -28.27 10.15 -15.77
N ARG A 215 -28.34 10.23 -17.09
CA ARG A 215 -27.76 9.22 -17.96
C ARG A 215 -26.25 9.37 -17.89
N SER A 216 -25.53 8.28 -17.59
CA SER A 216 -24.07 8.24 -17.73
C SER A 216 -23.73 8.40 -19.21
N TYR A 217 -23.51 9.65 -19.65
CA TYR A 217 -23.02 9.96 -20.99
C TYR A 217 -21.50 9.84 -20.98
N TYR A 218 -20.97 8.88 -21.73
CA TYR A 218 -19.71 9.10 -22.41
C TYR A 218 -20.01 10.08 -23.56
N PRO A 219 -19.24 11.17 -23.73
CA PRO A 219 -19.53 12.14 -24.77
C PRO A 219 -19.39 11.47 -26.14
N LYS A 220 -20.52 11.17 -26.77
CA LYS A 220 -20.57 11.00 -28.22
C LYS A 220 -20.55 12.41 -28.80
N SER A 221 -19.35 12.92 -29.09
CA SER A 221 -19.19 14.16 -29.84
C SER A 221 -19.66 13.92 -31.28
N GLU A 222 -20.87 14.38 -31.59
CA GLU A 222 -21.23 14.69 -32.96
C GLU A 222 -20.36 15.87 -33.42
N ASN A 223 -19.68 15.69 -34.57
CA ASN A 223 -19.04 16.72 -35.38
C ASN A 223 -18.05 17.65 -34.68
N ARG A 224 -16.82 17.16 -34.47
CA ARG A 224 -15.59 17.92 -34.80
C ARG A 224 -14.39 16.97 -34.81
N VAL A 225 -13.84 16.77 -36.00
CA VAL A 225 -12.54 16.12 -36.20
C VAL A 225 -11.49 17.03 -35.56
N TYR A 226 -10.95 16.62 -34.42
CA TYR A 226 -9.62 17.04 -33.98
C TYR A 226 -8.84 15.81 -33.56
N TYR A 227 -7.59 15.80 -34.01
CA TYR A 227 -6.60 14.74 -33.85
C TYR A 227 -6.38 14.35 -32.38
N SER A 228 -5.95 13.10 -32.19
CA SER A 228 -5.66 12.43 -30.92
C SER A 228 -5.13 13.31 -29.78
N SER A 229 -5.68 13.11 -28.58
CA SER A 229 -4.88 13.18 -27.35
C SER A 229 -5.47 12.24 -26.30
N PHE A 230 -4.61 11.35 -25.81
CA PHE A 230 -4.70 10.75 -24.47
C PHE A 230 -5.18 11.81 -23.47
N ASP A 231 -6.23 11.53 -22.70
CA ASP A 231 -6.57 12.33 -21.53
C ASP A 231 -5.77 11.78 -20.34
N LEU A 232 -4.60 12.37 -20.11
CA LEU A 232 -3.64 12.00 -19.06
C LEU A 232 -4.12 12.40 -17.65
N GLU A 233 -5.24 13.11 -17.49
CA GLU A 233 -5.63 13.69 -16.20
C GLU A 233 -6.71 12.91 -15.43
N LEU A 234 -7.39 11.93 -16.04
CA LEU A 234 -8.55 11.29 -15.40
C LEU A 234 -8.37 9.84 -14.92
N ASN A 235 -7.29 9.12 -15.27
CA ASN A 235 -7.09 7.72 -14.86
C ASN A 235 -8.32 6.80 -15.07
N LEU A 236 -9.19 7.12 -16.02
CA LEU A 236 -10.38 6.34 -16.35
C LEU A 236 -10.15 5.61 -17.68
N ASP A 237 -10.17 4.28 -17.65
CA ASP A 237 -10.03 3.43 -18.84
C ASP A 237 -11.03 3.85 -19.95
N SER A 238 -10.53 3.99 -21.18
CA SER A 238 -11.36 4.32 -22.34
C SER A 238 -12.45 3.25 -22.55
N PRO A 239 -13.73 3.62 -22.74
CA PRO A 239 -14.80 2.65 -22.99
C PRO A 239 -14.57 1.79 -24.23
N ALA A 240 -13.91 2.37 -25.25
CA ALA A 240 -13.54 1.66 -26.46
C ALA A 240 -12.50 0.58 -26.17
N GLU A 241 -11.49 0.91 -25.34
CA GLU A 241 -10.47 -0.05 -24.91
C GLU A 241 -11.04 -1.11 -23.98
N LEU A 242 -11.92 -0.76 -23.04
CA LEU A 242 -12.63 -1.73 -22.20
C LEU A 242 -13.44 -2.71 -23.05
N LYS A 243 -14.15 -2.20 -24.06
CA LYS A 243 -14.90 -3.04 -24.99
C LYS A 243 -13.97 -3.92 -25.83
N HIS A 244 -12.89 -3.36 -26.38
CA HIS A 244 -11.91 -4.12 -27.16
C HIS A 244 -11.32 -5.26 -26.32
N ARG A 245 -10.87 -4.96 -25.09
CA ARG A 245 -10.32 -5.92 -24.14
C ARG A 245 -11.32 -7.04 -23.83
N ARG A 246 -12.58 -6.69 -23.49
CA ARG A 246 -13.64 -7.70 -23.26
C ARG A 246 -13.91 -8.59 -24.47
N LEU A 247 -13.77 -8.05 -25.69
CA LEU A 247 -13.96 -8.84 -26.91
C LEU A 247 -12.76 -9.76 -27.18
N VAL A 248 -11.53 -9.25 -27.04
CA VAL A 248 -10.29 -10.03 -27.23
C VAL A 248 -10.17 -11.14 -26.20
N ARG A 249 -10.54 -10.87 -24.95
CA ARG A 249 -10.47 -11.81 -23.82
C ARG A 249 -11.73 -12.65 -23.61
N SER A 250 -12.73 -12.50 -24.49
CA SER A 250 -14.03 -13.17 -24.36
C SER A 250 -13.89 -14.69 -24.19
N GLN A 251 -14.52 -15.22 -23.15
CA GLN A 251 -14.45 -16.64 -22.77
C GLN A 251 -14.99 -17.62 -23.82
N ARG A 252 -15.62 -17.14 -24.91
CA ARG A 252 -15.98 -18.01 -26.04
C ARG A 252 -14.78 -18.76 -26.63
N ASN A 253 -13.56 -18.28 -26.40
CA ASN A 253 -12.32 -18.93 -26.84
C ASN A 253 -11.69 -19.88 -25.79
N GLY A 254 -12.24 -19.96 -24.57
CA GLY A 254 -11.62 -20.63 -23.42
C GLY A 254 -11.13 -22.08 -23.64
N PRO A 255 -11.84 -22.94 -24.40
CA PRO A 255 -11.34 -24.28 -24.73
C PRO A 255 -10.14 -24.26 -25.68
N LEU A 256 -10.13 -23.36 -26.66
CA LEU A 256 -9.07 -23.25 -27.68
C LEU A 256 -7.78 -22.67 -27.09
N ASP A 257 -7.90 -21.81 -26.07
CA ASP A 257 -6.75 -21.16 -25.44
C ASP A 257 -5.81 -22.14 -24.71
N LYS A 258 -6.32 -23.27 -24.20
CA LYS A 258 -5.50 -24.23 -23.45
C LYS A 258 -4.41 -24.88 -24.30
N ASP A 259 -4.69 -25.08 -25.58
CA ASP A 259 -3.79 -25.74 -26.53
C ASP A 259 -2.97 -24.74 -27.36
N LEU A 260 -3.17 -23.43 -27.15
CA LEU A 260 -2.48 -22.38 -27.90
C LEU A 260 -0.99 -22.37 -27.55
N LYS A 261 -0.14 -22.53 -28.59
CA LYS A 261 1.32 -22.39 -28.48
C LYS A 261 1.81 -21.20 -29.30
N PRO A 262 2.70 -20.35 -28.76
CA PRO A 262 3.21 -19.22 -29.49
C PRO A 262 4.12 -19.68 -30.63
N ASN A 263 4.03 -19.00 -31.78
CA ASN A 263 4.99 -19.16 -32.86
C ASN A 263 6.34 -18.52 -32.49
N SER A 264 7.37 -18.72 -33.32
CA SER A 264 8.74 -18.23 -33.04
C SER A 264 8.81 -16.72 -32.78
N LYS A 265 8.04 -15.91 -33.52
CA LYS A 265 8.00 -14.46 -33.35
C LYS A 265 7.38 -14.06 -32.01
N ILE A 266 6.22 -14.62 -31.70
CA ILE A 266 5.50 -14.35 -30.45
C ILE A 266 6.30 -14.84 -29.25
N ARG A 267 7.01 -15.97 -29.36
CA ARG A 267 7.86 -16.46 -28.27
C ARG A 267 8.97 -15.47 -27.92
N LYS A 268 9.66 -14.90 -28.93
CA LYS A 268 10.69 -13.87 -28.71
C LYS A 268 10.11 -12.61 -28.06
N GLU A 269 8.91 -12.22 -28.48
CA GLU A 269 8.20 -11.06 -27.93
C GLU A 269 7.82 -11.30 -26.46
N LEU A 270 7.26 -12.46 -26.14
CA LEU A 270 7.00 -12.88 -24.76
C LEU A 270 8.29 -12.91 -23.93
N GLU A 271 9.38 -13.49 -24.44
CA GLU A 271 10.68 -13.50 -23.73
C GLU A 271 11.21 -12.08 -23.45
N SER A 272 11.03 -11.14 -24.39
CA SER A 272 11.37 -9.73 -24.17
C SER A 272 10.54 -9.13 -23.04
N ILE A 273 9.21 -9.30 -23.07
CA ILE A 273 8.31 -8.77 -22.03
C ILE A 273 8.63 -9.38 -20.66
N LEU A 274 8.94 -10.67 -20.61
CA LEU A 274 9.29 -11.37 -19.37
C LEU A 274 10.65 -10.95 -18.81
N SER A 275 11.52 -10.34 -19.62
CA SER A 275 12.79 -9.78 -19.17
C SER A 275 12.65 -8.39 -18.52
N TYR A 276 11.47 -7.77 -18.64
CA TYR A 276 11.24 -6.44 -18.08
C TYR A 276 11.34 -6.44 -16.55
N PRO A 277 11.94 -5.38 -15.98
CA PRO A 277 12.03 -5.23 -14.54
C PRO A 277 10.61 -5.13 -13.92
N PRO A 278 10.45 -5.49 -12.63
CA PRO A 278 9.17 -5.39 -11.91
C PRO A 278 8.50 -4.03 -12.02
N SER A 279 9.27 -2.96 -12.05
CA SER A 279 8.76 -1.59 -12.11
C SER A 279 8.38 -1.10 -13.51
N GLU A 280 8.53 -1.93 -14.55
CA GLU A 280 8.07 -1.59 -15.90
C GLU A 280 6.55 -1.77 -16.01
N GLU A 281 5.85 -0.75 -16.50
CA GLU A 281 4.44 -0.88 -16.81
C GLU A 281 4.24 -1.57 -18.16
N LEU A 282 3.42 -2.60 -18.17
CA LEU A 282 3.04 -3.31 -19.39
C LEU A 282 1.98 -2.50 -20.15
N SER A 283 2.18 -2.37 -21.47
CA SER A 283 1.17 -1.82 -22.37
C SER A 283 -0.07 -2.74 -22.43
N LEU A 284 -1.19 -2.20 -22.91
CA LEU A 284 -2.42 -2.98 -23.04
C LEU A 284 -2.26 -4.18 -23.99
N GLU A 285 -1.54 -3.98 -25.09
CA GLU A 285 -1.26 -5.04 -26.07
C GLU A 285 -0.42 -6.17 -25.48
N GLU A 286 0.59 -5.82 -24.67
CA GLU A 286 1.42 -6.80 -23.96
C GLU A 286 0.62 -7.57 -22.92
N LYS A 287 -0.24 -6.89 -22.16
CA LYS A 287 -1.16 -7.54 -21.20
C LYS A 287 -2.08 -8.52 -21.89
N ASP A 288 -2.63 -8.14 -23.04
CA ASP A 288 -3.50 -9.01 -23.84
C ASP A 288 -2.74 -10.20 -24.44
N LEU A 289 -1.48 -10.01 -24.86
CA LEU A 289 -0.62 -11.08 -25.33
C LEU A 289 -0.32 -12.09 -24.22
N ILE A 290 0.04 -11.62 -23.02
CA ILE A 290 0.26 -12.46 -21.83
C ILE A 290 -1.03 -13.22 -21.47
N TRP A 291 -2.17 -12.53 -21.44
CA TRP A 291 -3.45 -13.17 -21.17
C TRP A 291 -3.78 -14.27 -22.18
N LYS A 292 -3.57 -14.01 -23.47
CA LYS A 292 -3.83 -14.98 -24.54
C LYS A 292 -3.02 -16.27 -24.38
N PHE A 293 -1.75 -16.17 -23.97
CA PHE A 293 -0.86 -17.33 -23.78
C PHE A 293 -0.73 -17.80 -22.32
N ARG A 294 -1.64 -17.39 -21.43
CA ARG A 294 -1.59 -17.68 -19.98
C ARG A 294 -1.36 -19.16 -19.64
N PHE A 295 -2.01 -20.09 -20.36
CA PHE A 295 -1.84 -21.53 -20.14
C PHE A 295 -0.47 -22.07 -20.55
N TYR A 296 0.17 -21.47 -21.56
CA TYR A 296 1.53 -21.79 -21.95
C TYR A 296 2.56 -21.25 -20.94
N LEU A 297 2.27 -20.05 -20.41
CA LEU A 297 3.15 -19.33 -19.48
C LEU A 297 3.20 -19.95 -18.08
N THR A 298 2.22 -20.79 -17.69
CA THR A 298 2.22 -21.48 -16.38
C THR A 298 3.50 -22.25 -16.09
N ARG A 299 4.21 -22.70 -17.13
CA ARG A 299 5.47 -23.45 -16.99
C ARG A 299 6.67 -22.56 -16.67
N ASN A 300 6.57 -21.26 -16.93
CA ASN A 300 7.65 -20.30 -16.72
C ASN A 300 7.43 -19.53 -15.42
N LYS A 301 8.31 -19.75 -14.43
CA LYS A 301 8.23 -19.09 -13.12
C LYS A 301 8.20 -17.56 -13.20
N LYS A 302 9.03 -16.96 -14.07
CA LYS A 302 9.15 -15.48 -14.22
C LYS A 302 7.90 -14.82 -14.79
N ALA A 303 7.02 -15.60 -15.42
CA ALA A 303 5.83 -15.08 -16.06
C ALA A 303 4.67 -14.82 -15.09
N MET A 304 4.73 -15.35 -13.87
CA MET A 304 3.65 -15.21 -12.88
C MET A 304 3.34 -13.74 -12.56
N THR A 305 4.36 -12.95 -12.20
CA THR A 305 4.15 -11.56 -11.76
C THR A 305 3.59 -10.70 -12.89
N LYS A 306 4.10 -10.88 -14.11
CA LYS A 306 3.60 -10.22 -15.33
C LYS A 306 2.18 -10.66 -15.70
N PHE A 307 1.86 -11.95 -15.53
CA PHE A 307 0.51 -12.47 -15.72
C PHE A 307 -0.49 -11.83 -14.75
N LEU A 308 -0.17 -11.81 -13.45
CA LEU A 308 -1.04 -11.23 -12.43
C LEU A 308 -1.25 -9.72 -12.61
N LYS A 309 -0.25 -8.99 -13.13
CA LYS A 309 -0.38 -7.58 -13.57
C LYS A 309 -1.26 -7.38 -14.80
N SER A 310 -1.46 -8.43 -15.59
CA SER A 310 -2.30 -8.40 -16.79
C SER A 310 -3.78 -8.70 -16.51
N VAL A 311 -4.11 -9.23 -15.33
CA VAL A 311 -5.47 -9.59 -14.91
C VAL A 311 -6.28 -8.34 -14.57
N VAL A 312 -7.53 -8.27 -15.04
CA VAL A 312 -8.48 -7.25 -14.61
C VAL A 312 -9.21 -7.72 -13.36
N TRP A 313 -8.76 -7.28 -12.19
CA TRP A 313 -9.29 -7.72 -10.89
C TRP A 313 -10.74 -7.28 -10.59
N THR A 314 -11.31 -6.38 -11.40
CA THR A 314 -12.73 -6.00 -11.31
C THR A 314 -13.65 -6.95 -12.09
N ASP A 315 -13.13 -7.81 -12.96
CA ASP A 315 -13.90 -8.80 -13.70
C ASP A 315 -13.85 -10.16 -12.97
N SER A 316 -14.97 -10.58 -12.38
CA SER A 316 -15.06 -11.83 -11.64
C SER A 316 -14.68 -13.07 -12.46
N SER A 317 -14.90 -13.02 -13.78
CA SER A 317 -14.60 -14.15 -14.67
C SER A 317 -13.09 -14.30 -14.90
N GLU A 318 -12.36 -13.19 -15.09
CA GLU A 318 -10.91 -13.19 -15.19
C GLU A 318 -10.26 -13.56 -13.85
N VAL A 319 -10.78 -13.00 -12.74
CA VAL A 319 -10.31 -13.30 -11.39
C VAL A 319 -10.38 -14.79 -11.09
N ASN A 320 -11.53 -15.44 -11.34
CA ASN A 320 -11.69 -16.87 -11.09
C ASN A 320 -10.70 -17.71 -11.90
N GLN A 321 -10.43 -17.34 -13.16
CA GLN A 321 -9.47 -18.05 -14.00
C GLN A 321 -8.03 -17.82 -13.53
N ALA A 322 -7.67 -16.59 -13.17
CA ALA A 322 -6.34 -16.26 -12.64
C ALA A 322 -6.06 -17.02 -11.33
N LEU A 323 -7.04 -17.10 -10.44
CA LEU A 323 -6.93 -17.84 -9.18
C LEU A 323 -6.79 -19.35 -9.41
N SER A 324 -7.53 -19.92 -10.37
CA SER A 324 -7.35 -21.33 -10.75
C SER A 324 -5.97 -21.60 -11.35
N LEU A 325 -5.41 -20.64 -12.09
CA LEU A 325 -4.09 -20.79 -12.69
C LEU A 325 -2.97 -20.66 -11.67
N LEU A 326 -3.17 -19.84 -10.63
CA LEU A 326 -2.21 -19.62 -9.54
C LEU A 326 -1.76 -20.94 -8.91
N ASP A 327 -2.71 -21.85 -8.62
CA ASP A 327 -2.42 -23.16 -8.02
C ASP A 327 -1.71 -24.14 -8.97
N SER A 328 -1.84 -23.92 -10.28
CA SER A 328 -1.26 -24.78 -11.32
C SER A 328 0.07 -24.28 -11.89
N TRP A 329 0.49 -23.07 -11.49
CA TRP A 329 1.69 -22.44 -12.01
C TRP A 329 2.94 -23.08 -11.40
N THR A 330 4.04 -23.10 -12.15
CA THR A 330 5.34 -23.48 -11.61
C THR A 330 5.70 -22.57 -10.43
N GLU A 331 6.19 -23.19 -9.37
CA GLU A 331 6.64 -22.47 -8.19
C GLU A 331 7.62 -21.33 -8.51
N ILE A 332 7.33 -20.15 -7.99
CA ILE A 332 8.16 -18.95 -8.20
C ILE A 332 9.29 -18.86 -7.19
N ASP A 333 10.30 -18.08 -7.55
CA ASP A 333 11.43 -17.73 -6.68
C ASP A 333 10.98 -16.71 -5.61
N ILE A 334 11.77 -16.57 -4.54
CA ILE A 334 11.45 -15.71 -3.39
C ILE A 334 11.42 -14.22 -3.79
N ASP A 335 12.28 -13.80 -4.71
CA ASP A 335 12.32 -12.43 -5.24
C ASP A 335 11.02 -12.05 -5.96
N ASP A 336 10.47 -12.96 -6.77
CA ASP A 336 9.16 -12.79 -7.40
C ASP A 336 8.03 -12.81 -6.36
N ALA A 337 8.13 -13.63 -5.31
CA ALA A 337 7.14 -13.67 -4.23
C ALA A 337 7.10 -12.35 -3.43
N LEU A 338 8.26 -11.71 -3.22
CA LEU A 338 8.33 -10.38 -2.61
C LEU A 338 7.65 -9.31 -3.47
N GLU A 339 7.70 -9.43 -4.81
CA GLU A 339 6.95 -8.55 -5.72
C GLU A 339 5.45 -8.66 -5.48
N LEU A 340 4.94 -9.87 -5.25
CA LEU A 340 3.51 -10.14 -5.00
C LEU A 340 3.02 -9.59 -3.65
N LEU A 341 3.93 -9.13 -2.77
CA LEU A 341 3.58 -8.43 -1.54
C LEU A 341 3.57 -6.91 -1.68
N SER A 342 3.95 -6.37 -2.85
CA SER A 342 3.92 -4.94 -3.15
C SER A 342 2.50 -4.36 -3.19
N PRO A 343 2.36 -3.02 -3.16
CA PRO A 343 1.05 -2.36 -3.26
C PRO A 343 0.27 -2.72 -4.52
N SER A 344 0.96 -3.16 -5.59
CA SER A 344 0.33 -3.56 -6.85
C SER A 344 -0.55 -4.80 -6.74
N PHE A 345 -0.39 -5.61 -5.68
CA PHE A 345 -1.12 -6.87 -5.49
C PHE A 345 -1.88 -6.87 -4.17
N VAL A 346 -3.16 -6.52 -4.25
CA VAL A 346 -4.08 -6.42 -3.09
C VAL A 346 -4.94 -7.66 -2.87
N HIS A 347 -5.03 -8.57 -3.84
CA HIS A 347 -5.94 -9.71 -3.75
C HIS A 347 -5.48 -10.71 -2.66
N PRO A 348 -6.32 -11.08 -1.67
CA PRO A 348 -5.90 -11.89 -0.52
C PRO A 348 -5.28 -13.24 -0.88
N LYS A 349 -5.82 -13.94 -1.89
CA LYS A 349 -5.26 -15.24 -2.34
C LYS A 349 -3.89 -15.11 -3.02
N VAL A 350 -3.63 -14.01 -3.72
CA VAL A 350 -2.30 -13.78 -4.35
C VAL A 350 -1.26 -13.55 -3.26
N ARG A 351 -1.60 -12.74 -2.25
CA ARG A 351 -0.75 -12.50 -1.09
C ARG A 351 -0.55 -13.76 -0.26
N ALA A 352 -1.58 -14.57 -0.07
CA ALA A 352 -1.48 -15.85 0.62
C ALA A 352 -0.53 -16.82 -0.12
N TYR A 353 -0.59 -16.86 -1.46
CA TYR A 353 0.37 -17.62 -2.26
C TYR A 353 1.80 -17.07 -2.12
N ALA A 354 1.98 -15.75 -2.11
CA ALA A 354 3.30 -15.15 -1.86
C ALA A 354 3.87 -15.59 -0.50
N VAL A 355 3.03 -15.60 0.54
CA VAL A 355 3.40 -16.08 1.88
C VAL A 355 3.77 -17.56 1.88
N SER A 356 3.03 -18.42 1.19
CA SER A 356 3.37 -19.86 1.12
C SER A 356 4.71 -20.11 0.41
N ARG A 357 5.12 -19.24 -0.52
CA ARG A 357 6.48 -19.28 -1.09
C ARG A 357 7.53 -18.84 -0.07
N LEU A 358 7.26 -17.79 0.70
CA LEU A 358 8.16 -17.34 1.77
C LEU A 358 8.33 -18.36 2.90
N GLU A 359 7.36 -19.25 3.11
CA GLU A 359 7.49 -20.37 4.05
C GLU A 359 8.60 -21.35 3.71
N THR A 360 9.09 -21.36 2.47
CA THR A 360 10.24 -22.20 2.07
C THR A 360 11.59 -21.54 2.40
N ALA A 361 11.63 -20.24 2.68
CA ALA A 361 12.85 -19.49 2.94
C ALA A 361 13.49 -19.89 4.28
N SER A 362 14.83 -19.94 4.30
CA SER A 362 15.60 -20.15 5.53
C SER A 362 15.50 -18.94 6.47
N ASN A 363 15.76 -19.12 7.76
CA ASN A 363 15.74 -17.99 8.70
C ASN A 363 16.82 -16.93 8.38
N GLU A 364 17.98 -17.36 7.89
CA GLU A 364 19.06 -16.45 7.50
C GLU A 364 18.74 -15.60 6.26
N GLU A 365 17.96 -16.15 5.34
CA GLU A 365 17.46 -15.46 4.16
C GLU A 365 16.31 -14.53 4.55
N LEU A 366 15.40 -14.98 5.42
CA LEU A 366 14.28 -14.18 5.90
C LEU A 366 14.73 -12.91 6.63
N LEU A 367 15.79 -12.99 7.44
CA LEU A 367 16.38 -11.82 8.11
C LEU A 367 16.83 -10.73 7.14
N LEU A 368 17.19 -11.08 5.89
CA LEU A 368 17.61 -10.11 4.87
C LEU A 368 16.45 -9.28 4.33
N TYR A 369 15.21 -9.74 4.46
CA TYR A 369 14.01 -9.08 3.93
C TYR A 369 13.01 -8.72 5.03
N LEU A 370 13.30 -9.05 6.29
CA LEU A 370 12.36 -8.91 7.42
C LEU A 370 11.84 -7.48 7.57
N LEU A 371 12.71 -6.48 7.37
CA LEU A 371 12.29 -5.08 7.42
C LEU A 371 11.20 -4.77 6.38
N GLN A 372 11.39 -5.21 5.13
CA GLN A 372 10.43 -5.03 4.04
C GLN A 372 9.16 -5.85 4.26
N LEU A 373 9.25 -7.05 4.83
CA LEU A 373 8.09 -7.87 5.14
C LEU A 373 7.23 -7.23 6.24
N VAL A 374 7.85 -6.59 7.23
CA VAL A 374 7.12 -5.77 8.21
C VAL A 374 6.42 -4.61 7.50
N GLN A 375 7.08 -3.90 6.58
CA GLN A 375 6.43 -2.83 5.82
C GLN A 375 5.31 -3.34 4.90
N ALA A 376 5.43 -4.54 4.35
CA ALA A 376 4.43 -5.15 3.48
C ALA A 376 3.09 -5.40 4.18
N LEU A 377 3.07 -5.49 5.52
CA LEU A 377 1.84 -5.58 6.31
C LEU A 377 0.91 -4.38 6.08
N ARG A 378 1.46 -3.21 5.72
CA ARG A 378 0.66 -1.99 5.41
C ARG A 378 -0.32 -2.20 4.27
N TYR A 379 -0.02 -3.14 3.37
CA TYR A 379 -0.83 -3.43 2.18
C TYR A 379 -1.77 -4.63 2.38
N ASP A 380 -1.79 -5.23 3.58
CA ASP A 380 -2.78 -6.24 3.90
C ASP A 380 -4.13 -5.56 4.16
N ASN A 381 -5.09 -5.80 3.27
CA ASN A 381 -6.47 -5.37 3.49
C ASN A 381 -7.03 -6.10 4.73
N PRO A 382 -7.50 -5.39 5.77
CA PRO A 382 -8.27 -6.04 6.83
C PRO A 382 -9.50 -6.65 6.16
N ILE A 383 -9.58 -7.97 6.17
CA ILE A 383 -10.64 -8.72 5.50
C ILE A 383 -11.96 -8.33 6.17
N SER A 384 -12.70 -7.44 5.50
CA SER A 384 -14.08 -7.08 5.75
C SER A 384 -14.43 -6.52 7.14
N SER A 385 -15.44 -5.68 7.15
CA SER A 385 -16.09 -5.06 8.30
C SER A 385 -16.71 -6.02 9.34
N ASP A 386 -16.33 -7.30 9.33
CA ASP A 386 -16.78 -8.27 10.32
C ASP A 386 -15.89 -8.19 11.56
N GLU A 387 -16.52 -8.04 12.72
CA GLU A 387 -15.92 -7.79 14.04
C GLU A 387 -14.89 -8.85 14.51
N ARG A 388 -14.67 -9.93 13.73
CA ARG A 388 -13.66 -10.95 13.99
C ARG A 388 -12.38 -10.62 13.23
N PHE A 389 -11.51 -9.87 13.89
CA PHE A 389 -10.13 -9.56 13.48
C PHE A 389 -9.36 -10.85 13.11
N GLN A 390 -9.46 -11.31 11.86
CA GLN A 390 -8.62 -12.38 11.36
C GLN A 390 -7.27 -11.78 10.94
N PRO A 391 -6.16 -12.22 11.55
CA PRO A 391 -4.85 -11.73 11.17
C PRO A 391 -4.54 -12.14 9.73
N SER A 392 -3.84 -11.27 9.00
CA SER A 392 -3.44 -11.56 7.62
C SER A 392 -2.49 -12.76 7.56
N PRO A 393 -2.42 -13.47 6.42
CA PRO A 393 -1.47 -14.57 6.24
C PRO A 393 -0.03 -14.15 6.51
N LEU A 394 0.36 -12.93 6.10
CA LEU A 394 1.71 -12.40 6.33
C LEU A 394 1.97 -12.14 7.81
N ALA A 395 1.01 -11.57 8.54
CA ALA A 395 1.14 -11.35 9.99
C ALA A 395 1.29 -12.69 10.74
N LEU A 396 0.47 -13.69 10.40
CA LEU A 396 0.58 -15.03 10.96
C LEU A 396 1.94 -15.67 10.67
N PHE A 397 2.41 -15.60 9.43
CA PHE A 397 3.71 -16.12 9.03
C PHE A 397 4.86 -15.50 9.82
N LEU A 398 4.91 -14.17 9.89
CA LEU A 398 5.96 -13.44 10.62
C LEU A 398 5.96 -13.82 12.10
N VAL A 399 4.79 -13.87 12.73
CA VAL A 399 4.65 -14.27 14.14
C VAL A 399 5.10 -15.72 14.37
N ASN A 400 4.66 -16.66 13.53
CA ASN A 400 5.05 -18.08 13.66
C ASN A 400 6.57 -18.28 13.51
N ARG A 401 7.19 -17.57 12.55
CA ARG A 401 8.64 -17.58 12.37
C ARG A 401 9.38 -16.95 13.54
N ALA A 402 8.86 -15.85 14.07
CA ALA A 402 9.42 -15.14 15.23
C ALA A 402 9.41 -15.97 16.51
N ILE A 403 8.37 -16.77 16.75
CA ILE A 403 8.30 -17.66 17.92
C ILE A 403 9.30 -18.82 17.79
N SER A 404 9.51 -19.30 16.57
CA SER A 404 10.41 -20.43 16.28
C SER A 404 11.89 -20.03 16.26
N SER A 405 12.19 -18.74 16.10
CA SER A 405 13.57 -18.23 16.01
C SER A 405 13.75 -16.98 16.88
N PRO A 406 14.50 -17.08 17.99
CA PRO A 406 14.75 -15.94 18.89
C PRO A 406 15.33 -14.71 18.18
N SER A 407 16.20 -14.90 17.19
CA SER A 407 16.79 -13.80 16.41
C SER A 407 15.72 -13.07 15.56
N ILE A 408 14.85 -13.80 14.88
CA ILE A 408 13.73 -13.19 14.13
C ILE A 408 12.75 -12.53 15.09
N GLY A 409 12.48 -13.15 16.24
CA GLY A 409 11.61 -12.58 17.27
C GLY A 409 12.14 -11.27 17.86
N ASN A 410 13.45 -11.17 18.07
CA ASN A 410 14.13 -9.93 18.47
C ASN A 410 13.93 -8.83 17.44
N ASP A 411 14.27 -9.10 16.18
CA ASP A 411 14.23 -8.09 15.13
C ASP A 411 12.79 -7.68 14.81
N LEU A 412 11.85 -8.63 14.75
CA LEU A 412 10.41 -8.34 14.58
C LEU A 412 9.89 -7.45 15.70
N TYR A 413 10.24 -7.74 16.96
CA TYR A 413 9.82 -6.92 18.10
C TYR A 413 10.25 -5.46 17.92
N TRP A 414 11.54 -5.23 17.65
CA TRP A 414 12.08 -3.88 17.52
C TRP A 414 11.56 -3.15 16.28
N TYR A 415 11.33 -3.85 15.18
CA TYR A 415 10.72 -3.25 13.98
C TYR A 415 9.29 -2.81 14.27
N LEU A 416 8.50 -3.65 14.94
CA LEU A 416 7.13 -3.29 15.33
C LEU A 416 7.10 -2.12 16.34
N VAL A 417 8.03 -2.06 17.31
CA VAL A 417 8.11 -0.95 18.27
C VAL A 417 8.26 0.39 17.55
N VAL A 418 9.18 0.47 16.59
CA VAL A 418 9.43 1.69 15.81
C VAL A 418 8.19 2.12 15.02
N GLU A 419 7.49 1.18 14.41
CA GLU A 419 6.30 1.46 13.59
C GLU A 419 5.05 1.78 14.42
N ILE A 420 4.95 1.28 15.66
CA ILE A 420 3.84 1.60 16.57
C ILE A 420 3.90 3.05 17.02
N GLU A 421 5.10 3.61 17.17
CA GLU A 421 5.30 5.02 17.53
C GLU A 421 5.10 5.97 16.33
N ASP A 422 4.93 5.46 15.10
CA ASP A 422 4.68 6.23 13.88
C ASP A 422 3.18 6.25 13.51
N GLU A 423 2.54 7.42 13.56
CA GLU A 423 1.15 7.61 13.12
C GLU A 423 1.06 7.85 11.59
N PRO A 424 0.00 7.39 10.88
CA PRO A 424 -1.29 6.86 11.38
C PRO A 424 -1.40 5.32 11.46
N VAL A 425 -0.35 4.59 11.10
CA VAL A 425 -0.38 3.11 10.98
C VAL A 425 -0.22 2.36 12.29
N SER A 426 0.00 3.08 13.39
CA SER A 426 0.18 2.53 14.75
C SER A 426 -0.82 1.42 15.12
N LYS A 427 -2.10 1.55 14.75
CA LYS A 427 -3.15 0.54 15.05
C LYS A 427 -2.88 -0.82 14.40
N LEU A 428 -2.43 -0.83 13.14
CA LEU A 428 -2.13 -2.06 12.40
C LEU A 428 -0.99 -2.81 13.09
N PHE A 429 0.14 -2.14 13.29
CA PHE A 429 1.32 -2.74 13.90
C PHE A 429 1.11 -3.12 15.36
N SER A 430 0.30 -2.35 16.10
CA SER A 430 -0.14 -2.70 17.45
C SER A 430 -0.93 -4.02 17.48
N SER A 431 -1.77 -4.25 16.46
CA SER A 431 -2.54 -5.50 16.35
C SER A 431 -1.63 -6.70 16.09
N VAL A 432 -0.59 -6.52 15.27
CA VAL A 432 0.42 -7.55 15.00
C VAL A 432 1.30 -7.81 16.23
N MET A 433 1.70 -6.76 16.95
CA MET A 433 2.41 -6.87 18.23
C MET A 433 1.57 -7.61 19.27
N PHE A 434 0.26 -7.31 19.36
CA PHE A 434 -0.63 -8.02 20.26
C PHE A 434 -0.72 -9.51 19.91
N LEU A 435 -0.86 -9.85 18.63
CA LEU A 435 -0.82 -11.23 18.16
C LEU A 435 0.50 -11.91 18.55
N PHE A 436 1.64 -11.25 18.30
CA PHE A 436 2.96 -11.79 18.64
C PHE A 436 3.09 -12.09 20.14
N GLN A 437 2.73 -11.14 20.99
CA GLN A 437 2.76 -11.29 22.45
C GLN A 437 1.80 -12.38 22.96
N LYS A 438 0.61 -12.49 22.34
CA LYS A 438 -0.39 -13.51 22.64
C LYS A 438 0.16 -14.91 22.32
N GLU A 439 0.75 -15.08 21.15
CA GLU A 439 1.29 -16.38 20.72
C GLU A 439 2.52 -16.78 21.55
N LEU A 440 3.43 -15.85 21.86
CA LEU A 440 4.56 -16.09 22.79
C LEU A 440 4.09 -16.57 24.17
N SER A 441 2.94 -16.10 24.64
CA SER A 441 2.43 -16.46 25.97
C SER A 441 1.93 -17.91 26.07
N LYS A 442 1.70 -18.58 24.93
CA LYS A 442 1.15 -19.95 24.91
C LYS A 442 2.15 -21.02 25.34
N SER A 443 3.43 -20.88 24.97
CA SER A 443 4.49 -21.83 25.33
C SER A 443 5.36 -21.33 26.48
N VAL A 444 6.10 -22.24 27.13
CA VAL A 444 7.06 -21.88 28.19
C VAL A 444 8.22 -21.10 27.58
N GLU A 445 8.73 -21.59 26.44
CA GLU A 445 9.83 -20.99 25.68
C GLU A 445 9.45 -19.58 25.20
N GLY A 446 8.22 -19.41 24.70
CA GLY A 446 7.74 -18.10 24.26
C GLY A 446 7.62 -17.10 25.40
N ARG A 447 7.27 -17.54 26.62
CA ARG A 447 7.26 -16.68 27.81
C ARG A 447 8.68 -16.20 28.16
N LEU A 448 9.70 -17.05 28.04
CA LEU A 448 11.10 -16.66 28.23
C LEU A 448 11.57 -15.63 27.20
N ILE A 449 11.19 -15.81 25.92
CA ILE A 449 11.46 -14.82 24.87
C ILE A 449 10.79 -13.48 25.24
N ARG A 450 9.52 -13.51 25.67
CA ARG A 450 8.78 -12.32 26.08
C ARG A 450 9.42 -11.59 27.28
N GLU A 451 9.89 -12.33 28.27
CA GLU A 451 10.64 -11.78 29.41
C GLU A 451 11.95 -11.12 28.96
N THR A 452 12.66 -11.78 28.05
CA THR A 452 13.90 -11.26 27.44
C THR A 452 13.65 -9.94 26.71
N LEU A 453 12.63 -9.88 25.85
CA LEU A 453 12.24 -8.66 25.13
C LEU A 453 11.84 -7.53 26.09
N SER A 454 11.13 -7.86 27.18
CA SER A 454 10.79 -6.88 28.23
C SER A 454 12.03 -6.34 28.95
N ALA A 455 12.99 -7.21 29.26
CA ALA A 455 14.26 -6.80 29.86
C ALA A 455 15.09 -5.92 28.92
N GLN A 456 15.14 -6.28 27.63
CA GLN A 456 15.76 -5.48 26.57
C GLN A 456 15.12 -4.08 26.45
N ALA A 457 13.78 -3.99 26.45
CA ALA A 457 13.08 -2.71 26.37
C ALA A 457 13.44 -1.79 27.56
N LYS A 458 13.43 -2.33 28.79
CA LYS A 458 13.86 -1.60 29.99
C LYS A 458 15.33 -1.18 29.91
N PHE A 459 16.19 -2.02 29.33
CA PHE A 459 17.60 -1.72 29.14
C PHE A 459 17.80 -0.53 28.17
N VAL A 460 17.12 -0.54 27.02
CA VAL A 460 17.16 0.57 26.06
C VAL A 460 16.61 1.86 26.69
N GLU A 461 15.54 1.78 27.48
CA GLU A 461 15.00 2.95 28.19
C GLU A 461 16.02 3.58 29.14
N LYS A 462 16.81 2.76 29.86
CA LYS A 462 17.90 3.25 30.72
C LYS A 462 18.97 3.98 29.88
N LEU A 463 19.41 3.40 28.76
CA LEU A 463 20.38 4.04 27.87
C LEU A 463 19.86 5.37 27.32
N LEU A 464 18.58 5.44 26.95
CA LEU A 464 17.94 6.66 26.48
C LEU A 464 17.90 7.75 27.56
N ARG A 465 17.57 7.39 28.81
CA ARG A 465 17.59 8.35 29.95
C ARG A 465 19.00 8.88 30.21
N ILE A 466 20.02 8.02 30.14
CA ILE A 466 21.42 8.42 30.29
C ILE A 466 21.84 9.35 29.15
N SER A 467 21.51 9.00 27.90
CA SER A 467 21.81 9.84 26.73
C SER A 467 21.19 11.23 26.83
N LYS A 468 19.90 11.32 27.21
CA LYS A 468 19.21 12.60 27.46
C LYS A 468 19.88 13.42 28.57
N SER A 469 20.27 12.75 29.66
CA SER A 469 20.96 13.41 30.79
C SER A 469 22.30 13.99 30.35
N VAL A 470 23.12 13.23 29.62
CA VAL A 470 24.42 13.68 29.10
C VAL A 470 24.28 14.82 28.09
N GLN A 471 23.27 14.76 27.20
CA GLN A 471 22.97 15.83 26.26
C GLN A 471 22.60 17.13 26.98
N SER A 472 21.76 17.04 28.02
CA SER A 472 21.31 18.19 28.82
C SER A 472 22.40 18.79 29.74
N PHE A 473 23.43 18.01 30.09
CA PHE A 473 24.51 18.46 30.96
C PHE A 473 25.31 19.60 30.31
N ARG A 474 25.42 20.74 31.01
CA ARG A 474 26.21 21.89 30.56
C ARG A 474 27.67 21.71 30.93
N GLY A 475 28.55 21.65 29.93
CA GLY A 475 29.98 21.54 30.17
C GLY A 475 30.76 21.20 28.90
N THR A 476 32.08 21.19 29.03
CA THR A 476 32.98 20.72 27.98
C THR A 476 32.76 19.22 27.72
N ARG A 477 33.23 18.73 26.58
CA ARG A 477 33.16 17.30 26.23
C ARG A 477 33.81 16.42 27.32
N LEU A 478 34.94 16.84 27.89
CA LEU A 478 35.63 16.11 28.95
C LEU A 478 34.75 15.96 30.18
N LYS A 479 34.14 17.06 30.66
CA LYS A 479 33.19 17.01 31.79
C LYS A 479 31.95 16.16 31.50
N LYS A 480 31.46 16.16 30.25
CA LYS A 480 30.37 15.27 29.82
C LYS A 480 30.78 13.79 29.86
N ILE A 481 32.02 13.46 29.50
CA ILE A 481 32.55 12.09 29.60
C ILE A 481 32.65 11.67 31.06
N GLU A 482 33.18 12.52 31.93
CA GLU A 482 33.22 12.27 33.38
C GLU A 482 31.80 12.06 33.94
N TYR A 483 30.85 12.91 33.55
CA TYR A 483 29.46 12.77 33.96
C TYR A 483 28.80 11.48 33.44
N LEU A 484 29.09 11.08 32.20
CA LEU A 484 28.66 9.80 31.64
C LEU A 484 29.18 8.63 32.50
N LYS A 485 30.47 8.63 32.88
CA LYS A 485 31.05 7.59 33.72
C LYS A 485 30.33 7.48 35.06
N VAL A 486 30.09 8.61 35.73
CA VAL A 486 29.33 8.65 36.98
C VAL A 486 27.92 8.07 36.82
N LEU A 487 27.21 8.40 35.74
CA LEU A 487 25.88 7.85 35.47
C LEU A 487 25.90 6.34 35.19
N LEU A 488 26.96 5.82 34.55
CA LEU A 488 27.11 4.39 34.27
C LEU A 488 27.46 3.59 35.54
N GLU A 489 28.16 4.20 36.49
CA GLU A 489 28.52 3.62 37.79
C GLU A 489 27.39 3.73 38.82
N ASP A 490 26.41 4.62 38.60
CA ASP A 490 25.28 4.80 39.50
C ASP A 490 24.44 3.51 39.61
N HIS A 491 24.38 2.97 40.83
CA HIS A 491 23.60 1.78 41.18
C HIS A 491 22.13 1.87 40.75
N LYS A 492 21.56 3.08 40.63
CA LYS A 492 20.18 3.28 40.14
C LYS A 492 19.91 2.64 38.79
N TYR A 493 20.91 2.60 37.89
CA TYR A 493 20.73 2.04 36.55
C TYR A 493 21.05 0.55 36.47
N HIS A 494 21.80 -0.01 37.44
CA HIS A 494 22.25 -1.40 37.45
C HIS A 494 22.92 -1.80 36.11
N LEU A 495 23.89 -1.02 35.65
CA LEU A 495 24.58 -1.25 34.37
C LEU A 495 25.98 -1.86 34.52
N LEU A 496 26.61 -1.74 35.71
CA LEU A 496 27.95 -2.31 35.96
C LEU A 496 27.94 -3.83 35.80
N ASP A 497 27.01 -4.50 36.48
CA ASP A 497 26.78 -5.93 36.39
C ASP A 497 25.27 -6.22 36.44
N PHE A 498 24.81 -7.10 35.56
CA PHE A 498 23.43 -7.58 35.50
C PHE A 498 23.37 -9.00 34.92
N HIS A 499 22.23 -9.67 35.07
CA HIS A 499 22.03 -11.00 34.49
C HIS A 499 22.18 -10.97 32.97
N ALA A 500 22.77 -12.03 32.40
CA ALA A 500 23.00 -12.13 30.97
C ALA A 500 21.75 -11.76 30.15
N LEU A 501 21.91 -10.79 29.25
CA LEU A 501 20.85 -10.25 28.42
C LEU A 501 21.31 -10.28 26.95
N PRO A 502 20.59 -10.95 26.04
CA PRO A 502 20.83 -10.82 24.61
C PRO A 502 20.73 -9.35 24.19
N LEU A 503 21.74 -8.83 23.50
CA LEU A 503 21.78 -7.44 23.08
C LEU A 503 20.73 -7.19 21.98
N PRO A 504 19.86 -6.16 22.07
CA PRO A 504 18.89 -5.84 21.02
C PRO A 504 19.49 -5.75 19.61
N LEU A 505 20.62 -5.06 19.49
CA LEU A 505 21.34 -4.86 18.23
C LEU A 505 21.89 -6.17 17.63
N ASP A 506 22.26 -7.12 18.49
CA ASP A 506 22.84 -8.40 18.11
C ASP A 506 22.42 -9.50 19.09
N PRO A 507 21.30 -10.19 18.85
CA PRO A 507 20.76 -11.18 19.78
C PRO A 507 21.65 -12.42 19.95
N SER A 508 22.71 -12.57 19.15
CA SER A 508 23.73 -13.61 19.35
C SER A 508 24.70 -13.31 20.49
N VAL A 509 24.74 -12.05 20.96
CA VAL A 509 25.68 -11.57 21.98
C VAL A 509 24.95 -11.34 23.30
N ASN A 510 25.35 -12.09 24.32
CA ASN A 510 24.85 -11.92 25.68
C ASN A 510 25.75 -10.95 26.47
N ILE A 511 25.20 -9.79 26.83
CA ILE A 511 25.88 -8.79 27.66
C ILE A 511 25.58 -9.01 29.15
N VAL A 512 26.56 -8.78 30.01
CA VAL A 512 26.47 -8.97 31.47
C VAL A 512 26.81 -7.71 32.26
N GLY A 513 27.27 -6.65 31.59
CA GLY A 513 27.74 -5.43 32.23
C GLY A 513 28.28 -4.41 31.24
N ILE A 514 28.53 -3.19 31.71
CA ILE A 514 29.20 -2.14 30.95
C ILE A 514 30.57 -1.83 31.56
N ILE A 515 31.51 -1.34 30.75
CA ILE A 515 32.84 -0.90 31.20
C ILE A 515 32.87 0.64 31.12
N PRO A 516 32.56 1.36 32.22
CA PRO A 516 32.42 2.83 32.21
C PRO A 516 33.67 3.55 31.71
N ASP A 517 34.85 3.06 32.12
CA ASP A 517 36.11 3.73 31.80
C ASP A 517 36.45 3.78 30.32
N ALA A 518 35.94 2.83 29.53
CA ALA A 518 36.14 2.77 28.09
C ALA A 518 35.04 3.48 27.29
N CYS A 519 34.00 3.97 27.96
CA CYS A 519 32.89 4.70 27.37
C CYS A 519 33.27 6.17 27.10
N THR A 520 32.72 6.75 26.03
CA THR A 520 33.00 8.15 25.67
C THR A 520 31.83 8.80 24.96
N VAL A 521 31.91 10.11 24.76
CA VAL A 521 30.93 10.92 24.02
C VAL A 521 31.58 11.39 22.72
N PHE A 522 30.92 11.19 21.58
CA PHE A 522 31.41 11.64 20.28
C PHE A 522 31.35 13.17 20.15
N LYS A 523 32.28 13.74 19.37
CA LYS A 523 32.31 15.18 19.03
C LYS A 523 31.35 15.47 17.87
N SER A 524 30.05 15.32 18.11
CA SER A 524 28.96 15.56 17.15
C SER A 524 27.86 16.38 17.81
N THR A 525 27.04 17.07 17.00
CA THR A 525 25.88 17.87 17.45
C THR A 525 24.95 17.08 18.36
N MET A 526 24.63 15.83 18.00
CA MET A 526 23.74 14.95 18.77
C MET A 526 24.45 14.18 19.89
N GLN A 527 25.76 14.37 20.06
CA GLN A 527 26.58 13.77 21.13
C GLN A 527 26.33 12.26 21.35
N PRO A 528 26.44 11.40 20.30
CA PRO A 528 26.29 9.96 20.46
C PRO A 528 27.22 9.38 21.54
N LEU A 529 26.75 8.34 22.23
CA LEU A 529 27.52 7.67 23.27
C LEU A 529 28.22 6.44 22.70
N ARG A 530 29.55 6.34 22.84
CA ARG A 530 30.27 5.08 22.62
C ARG A 530 30.26 4.28 23.91
N LEU A 531 29.57 3.15 23.91
CA LEU A 531 29.40 2.27 25.06
C LEU A 531 30.15 0.96 24.82
N LEU A 532 30.88 0.46 25.82
CA LEU A 532 31.59 -0.82 25.74
C LEU A 532 30.99 -1.81 26.72
N PHE A 533 30.36 -2.87 26.20
CA PHE A 533 29.76 -3.91 27.03
C PHE A 533 30.72 -5.07 27.26
N LYS A 534 30.61 -5.68 28.44
CA LYS A 534 31.21 -6.96 28.79
C LYS A 534 30.24 -8.07 28.40
N CYS A 535 30.74 -9.04 27.65
CA CYS A 535 29.97 -10.20 27.22
C CYS A 535 30.12 -11.35 28.20
N GLN A 536 29.16 -12.28 28.18
CA GLN A 536 29.17 -13.47 29.02
C GLN A 536 30.38 -14.39 28.76
N ASP A 537 30.86 -14.44 27.51
CA ASP A 537 32.04 -15.20 27.08
C ASP A 537 33.37 -14.50 27.43
N GLY A 538 33.33 -13.33 28.09
CA GLY A 538 34.50 -12.52 28.43
C GLY A 538 34.97 -11.58 27.31
N SER A 539 34.37 -11.66 26.12
CA SER A 539 34.62 -10.70 25.03
C SER A 539 34.02 -9.33 25.35
N LYS A 540 34.31 -8.34 24.49
CA LYS A 540 33.82 -6.98 24.63
C LYS A 540 33.07 -6.56 23.37
N TYR A 541 31.91 -5.94 23.52
CA TYR A 541 31.09 -5.52 22.39
C TYR A 541 30.83 -4.00 22.43
N PRO A 542 31.53 -3.21 21.60
CA PRO A 542 31.33 -1.77 21.55
C PRO A 542 30.14 -1.40 20.65
N ILE A 543 29.31 -0.46 21.11
CA ILE A 543 28.23 0.14 20.33
C ILE A 543 28.30 1.67 20.38
N ILE A 544 27.64 2.31 19.42
CA ILE A 544 27.30 3.73 19.44
C ILE A 544 25.79 3.82 19.69
N PHE A 545 25.38 4.43 20.79
CA PHE A 545 23.98 4.75 21.05
C PHE A 545 23.70 6.20 20.62
N LYS A 546 22.75 6.37 19.70
CA LYS A 546 22.34 7.67 19.15
C LYS A 546 20.95 8.03 19.67
N ASN A 547 20.78 9.29 20.07
CA ASN A 547 19.51 9.88 20.46
C ASN A 547 19.37 11.25 19.78
N GLY A 548 18.27 11.47 19.06
CA GLY A 548 18.02 12.65 18.24
C GLY A 548 18.06 12.39 16.73
N ASP A 549 18.50 11.19 16.29
CA ASP A 549 18.61 10.80 14.89
C ASP A 549 17.65 9.65 14.56
N ASP A 550 17.00 9.70 13.39
CA ASP A 550 16.22 8.58 12.83
C ASP A 550 17.16 7.61 12.11
N LEU A 551 17.39 6.42 12.69
CA LEU A 551 18.31 5.42 12.13
C LEU A 551 17.65 4.48 11.12
N ARG A 552 16.35 4.62 10.81
CA ARG A 552 15.68 3.72 9.86
C ARG A 552 16.31 3.79 8.47
N GLN A 553 16.78 4.97 8.08
CA GLN A 553 17.46 5.17 6.81
C GLN A 553 18.80 4.42 6.74
N ASP A 554 19.67 4.64 7.73
CA ASP A 554 20.95 3.93 7.83
C ASP A 554 20.75 2.42 7.93
N GLN A 555 19.74 1.99 8.70
CA GLN A 555 19.40 0.59 8.86
C GLN A 555 18.97 -0.05 7.53
N LEU A 556 18.13 0.62 6.73
CA LEU A 556 17.76 0.15 5.40
C LEU A 556 19.00 0.03 4.50
N VAL A 557 19.88 1.03 4.48
CA VAL A 557 21.08 1.00 3.64
C VAL A 557 22.00 -0.16 4.02
N ILE A 558 22.26 -0.35 5.31
CA ILE A 558 23.10 -1.44 5.80
C ILE A 558 22.47 -2.81 5.52
N GLN A 559 21.15 -2.93 5.65
CA GLN A 559 20.45 -4.16 5.31
C GLN A 559 20.61 -4.49 3.81
N ILE A 560 20.38 -3.51 2.93
CA ILE A 560 20.57 -3.70 1.48
C ILE A 560 22.03 -3.99 1.15
N LEU A 561 22.99 -3.34 1.82
CA LEU A 561 24.42 -3.63 1.66
C LEU A 561 24.75 -5.07 2.07
N THR A 562 24.19 -5.55 3.19
CA THR A 562 24.36 -6.93 3.66
C THR A 562 23.77 -7.93 2.68
N LEU A 563 22.61 -7.62 2.09
CA LEU A 563 22.01 -8.42 1.03
C LEU A 563 22.91 -8.46 -0.22
N MET A 564 23.37 -7.30 -0.69
CA MET A 564 24.26 -7.20 -1.85
C MET A 564 25.55 -8.00 -1.64
N ASP A 565 26.16 -7.93 -0.46
CA ASP A 565 27.32 -8.73 -0.10
C ASP A 565 27.03 -10.25 -0.18
N LYS A 566 25.89 -10.71 0.37
CA LYS A 566 25.49 -12.13 0.24
C LYS A 566 25.23 -12.55 -1.21
N LEU A 567 24.62 -11.70 -2.03
CA LEU A 567 24.39 -11.97 -3.45
C LEU A 567 25.72 -12.10 -4.21
N LEU A 568 26.67 -11.21 -3.93
CA LEU A 568 28.00 -11.25 -4.54
C LEU A 568 28.76 -12.52 -4.13
N LYS A 569 28.72 -12.90 -2.84
CA LYS A 569 29.33 -14.14 -2.35
C LYS A 569 28.71 -15.39 -2.98
N LYS A 570 27.40 -15.39 -3.27
CA LYS A 570 26.73 -16.47 -4.01
C LYS A 570 27.26 -16.63 -5.44
N GLU A 571 27.65 -15.53 -6.08
CA GLU A 571 28.34 -15.49 -7.38
C GLU A 571 29.86 -15.72 -7.26
N LYS A 572 30.35 -16.18 -6.09
CA LYS A 572 31.78 -16.40 -5.77
C LYS A 572 32.64 -15.14 -5.85
N LEU A 573 32.04 -13.97 -5.65
CA LEU A 573 32.73 -12.68 -5.57
C LEU A 573 32.70 -12.16 -4.13
N ASP A 574 33.75 -12.45 -3.37
CA ASP A 574 33.93 -11.86 -2.04
C ASP A 574 34.69 -10.52 -2.16
N LEU A 575 34.01 -9.43 -1.81
CA LEU A 575 34.57 -8.08 -1.81
C LEU A 575 35.09 -7.66 -0.44
N HIS A 576 35.15 -8.59 0.53
CA HIS A 576 35.64 -8.32 1.89
C HIS A 576 34.90 -7.15 2.54
N LEU A 577 33.58 -7.03 2.28
CA LEU A 577 32.75 -6.01 2.90
C LEU A 577 32.55 -6.33 4.39
N LYS A 578 32.58 -5.29 5.23
CA LYS A 578 32.22 -5.36 6.66
C LYS A 578 30.92 -4.61 6.92
N PRO A 579 29.75 -5.18 6.59
CA PRO A 579 28.47 -4.63 7.05
C PRO A 579 28.41 -4.66 8.57
N TYR A 580 28.30 -3.49 9.19
CA TYR A 580 28.11 -3.36 10.65
C TYR A 580 26.62 -3.30 10.97
N ARG A 581 26.22 -3.67 12.19
CA ARG A 581 24.80 -3.72 12.57
C ARG A 581 24.25 -2.33 12.92
N ILE A 582 23.00 -2.08 12.55
CA ILE A 582 22.22 -0.91 12.96
C ILE A 582 20.82 -1.36 13.37
N LEU A 583 20.32 -0.84 14.48
CA LEU A 583 18.96 -1.06 14.94
C LEU A 583 18.35 0.25 15.44
N ALA A 584 17.31 0.72 14.75
CA ALA A 584 16.39 1.71 15.30
C ALA A 584 15.62 1.05 16.45
N THR A 585 15.62 1.71 17.61
CA THR A 585 14.88 1.23 18.80
C THR A 585 13.68 2.12 19.14
N GLY A 586 13.54 3.22 18.38
CA GLY A 586 12.42 4.14 18.36
C GLY A 586 12.59 5.12 17.18
N PRO A 587 11.66 6.07 16.96
CA PRO A 587 11.69 7.00 15.82
C PRO A 587 12.88 7.95 15.80
N THR A 588 13.47 8.23 16.97
CA THR A 588 14.57 9.21 17.11
C THR A 588 15.77 8.65 17.89
N HIS A 589 15.85 7.33 18.06
CA HIS A 589 16.98 6.72 18.78
C HIS A 589 17.25 5.28 18.33
N GLY A 590 18.50 4.87 18.49
CA GLY A 590 18.92 3.53 18.15
C GLY A 590 20.39 3.27 18.45
N ALA A 591 20.82 2.07 18.07
CA ALA A 591 22.16 1.59 18.30
C ALA A 591 22.84 1.23 16.97
N VAL A 592 24.14 1.50 16.90
CA VAL A 592 25.02 1.16 15.78
C VAL A 592 26.19 0.36 16.35
N GLN A 593 26.59 -0.72 15.69
CA GLN A 593 27.77 -1.48 16.08
C GLN A 593 29.01 -0.62 15.84
N PHE A 594 29.86 -0.48 16.86
CA PHE A 594 31.11 0.24 16.69
C PHE A 594 32.17 -0.70 16.13
N VAL A 595 32.63 -0.43 14.91
CA VAL A 595 33.77 -1.14 14.32
C VAL A 595 35.05 -0.36 14.64
N PRO A 596 36.06 -0.96 15.29
CA PRO A 596 37.34 -0.30 15.53
C PRO A 596 38.02 0.13 14.22
N SER A 597 38.01 1.43 13.95
CA SER A 597 38.51 2.02 12.71
C SER A 597 38.97 3.47 12.91
N LYS A 598 39.61 4.04 11.88
CA LYS A 598 39.91 5.47 11.77
C LYS A 598 39.26 6.05 10.52
N THR A 599 38.81 7.30 10.60
CA THR A 599 38.31 8.02 9.42
C THR A 599 39.47 8.40 8.50
N LEU A 600 39.23 8.53 7.19
CA LEU A 600 40.24 9.02 6.25
C LEU A 600 40.77 10.39 6.66
N ALA A 601 39.91 11.29 7.15
CA ALA A 601 40.35 12.60 7.65
C ALA A 601 41.38 12.47 8.80
N THR A 602 41.13 11.56 9.74
CA THR A 602 42.06 11.29 10.85
C THR A 602 43.35 10.67 10.36
N ILE A 603 43.26 9.68 9.46
CA ILE A 603 44.42 9.02 8.86
C ILE A 603 45.31 10.04 8.14
N LEU A 604 44.73 10.89 7.30
CA LEU A 604 45.50 11.89 6.54
C LEU A 604 46.15 12.93 7.47
N ALA A 605 45.51 13.29 8.58
CA ALA A 605 46.09 14.20 9.55
C ALA A 605 47.28 13.57 10.30
N GLU A 606 47.17 12.30 10.70
CA GLU A 606 48.19 11.59 11.49
C GLU A 606 49.34 11.06 10.63
N TYR A 607 49.09 10.69 9.37
CA TYR A 607 50.04 10.02 8.47
C TYR A 607 50.46 10.93 7.30
N HIS A 608 50.58 12.23 7.55
CA HIS A 608 51.09 13.24 6.59
C HIS A 608 50.42 13.18 5.20
N GLY A 609 49.10 12.96 5.17
CA GLY A 609 48.32 12.89 3.95
C GLY A 609 48.42 11.55 3.18
N SER A 610 48.94 10.49 3.79
CA SER A 610 49.14 9.20 3.11
C SER A 610 48.35 8.05 3.74
N VAL A 611 47.34 7.55 3.01
CA VAL A 611 46.63 6.31 3.36
C VAL A 611 47.56 5.09 3.27
N LEU A 612 48.47 5.07 2.28
CA LEU A 612 49.48 4.02 2.15
C LEU A 612 50.39 3.92 3.37
N ALA A 613 50.80 5.06 3.95
CA ALA A 613 51.64 5.06 5.15
C ALA A 613 50.91 4.42 6.35
N TYR A 614 49.61 4.70 6.52
CA TYR A 614 48.78 4.07 7.55
C TYR A 614 48.68 2.55 7.36
N LEU A 615 48.40 2.10 6.12
CA LEU A 615 48.30 0.67 5.81
C LEU A 615 49.63 -0.05 6.05
N ARG A 616 50.76 0.56 5.67
CA ARG A 616 52.12 0.01 5.84
C ARG A 616 52.52 -0.09 7.31
N GLU A 617 52.23 0.93 8.11
CA GLU A 617 52.58 0.91 9.53
C GLU A 617 51.77 -0.14 10.30
N ASN A 618 50.49 -0.31 9.97
CA ASN A 618 49.62 -1.25 10.69
C ASN A 618 49.71 -2.68 10.16
N ASN A 619 50.17 -2.88 8.93
CA ASN A 619 50.31 -4.20 8.30
C ASN A 619 51.62 -4.25 7.48
N PRO A 620 52.79 -4.23 8.12
CA PRO A 620 54.05 -4.34 7.41
C PRO A 620 54.18 -5.72 6.75
N ASP A 621 54.66 -5.76 5.51
CA ASP A 621 55.10 -7.00 4.87
C ASP A 621 56.57 -7.25 5.26
N ASP A 622 56.82 -8.34 6.00
CA ASP A 622 58.17 -8.77 6.37
C ASP A 622 58.96 -9.30 5.15
N GLY A 623 58.27 -9.60 4.05
CA GLY A 623 58.88 -9.93 2.77
C GLY A 623 59.42 -8.69 2.06
N LEU A 624 60.62 -8.79 1.46
CA LEU A 624 61.21 -7.78 0.56
C LEU A 624 60.37 -7.50 -0.73
N ASN A 625 59.09 -7.83 -0.74
CA ASN A 625 58.19 -7.71 -1.87
C ASN A 625 57.72 -6.25 -2.03
N SER A 626 58.55 -5.45 -2.71
CA SER A 626 58.21 -4.06 -3.09
C SER A 626 56.93 -3.93 -3.94
N ALA A 627 56.39 -5.03 -4.47
CA ALA A 627 55.18 -5.03 -5.29
C ALA A 627 53.94 -4.51 -4.54
N ASN A 628 53.85 -4.76 -3.23
CA ASN A 628 52.71 -4.34 -2.39
C ASN A 628 53.03 -3.09 -1.57
N TYR A 629 54.05 -2.32 -1.97
CA TYR A 629 54.49 -1.12 -1.26
C TYR A 629 54.88 -1.35 0.22
N GLY A 630 55.34 -2.56 0.56
CA GLY A 630 55.70 -2.98 1.92
C GLY A 630 54.50 -3.23 2.83
N ILE A 631 53.32 -3.43 2.25
CA ILE A 631 52.07 -3.70 2.97
C ILE A 631 51.72 -5.18 2.80
N ASP A 632 51.28 -5.81 3.88
CA ASP A 632 50.80 -7.19 3.86
C ASP A 632 49.81 -7.42 2.69
N PRO A 633 50.00 -8.46 1.87
CA PRO A 633 49.16 -8.72 0.71
C PRO A 633 47.67 -8.84 1.04
N VAL A 634 47.31 -9.42 2.19
CA VAL A 634 45.92 -9.61 2.62
C VAL A 634 45.31 -8.27 2.99
N ALA A 635 46.03 -7.42 3.73
CA ALA A 635 45.56 -6.08 4.08
C ALA A 635 45.35 -5.19 2.86
N MET A 636 46.25 -5.25 1.86
CA MET A 636 46.07 -4.51 0.60
C MET A 636 44.89 -5.05 -0.22
N ASP A 637 44.71 -6.38 -0.30
CA ASP A 637 43.57 -7.00 -0.99
C ASP A 637 42.23 -6.66 -0.30
N ASN A 638 42.19 -6.70 1.04
CA ASN A 638 41.06 -6.21 1.84
C ASN A 638 40.69 -4.78 1.47
N TYR A 639 41.67 -3.88 1.40
CA TYR A 639 41.45 -2.49 1.06
C TYR A 639 40.89 -2.32 -0.36
N VAL A 640 41.52 -2.95 -1.36
CA VAL A 640 41.13 -2.83 -2.77
C VAL A 640 39.73 -3.39 -3.03
N ARG A 641 39.44 -4.59 -2.52
CA ARG A 641 38.15 -5.26 -2.70
C ARG A 641 37.02 -4.51 -2.01
N SER A 642 37.22 -4.14 -0.75
CA SER A 642 36.18 -3.45 0.03
C SER A 642 35.91 -2.05 -0.52
N CYS A 643 36.96 -1.34 -0.95
CA CYS A 643 36.83 -0.07 -1.65
C CYS A 643 35.98 -0.20 -2.93
N ALA A 644 36.27 -1.20 -3.79
CA ALA A 644 35.49 -1.47 -4.99
C ALA A 644 34.02 -1.75 -4.68
N GLY A 645 33.74 -2.64 -3.72
CA GLY A 645 32.37 -3.00 -3.37
C GLY A 645 31.58 -1.83 -2.78
N TYR A 646 32.16 -1.06 -1.85
CA TYR A 646 31.49 0.11 -1.29
C TYR A 646 31.25 1.19 -2.36
N CYS A 647 32.19 1.45 -3.27
CA CYS A 647 31.99 2.43 -4.34
C CYS A 647 30.82 2.04 -5.28
N VAL A 648 30.70 0.76 -5.66
CA VAL A 648 29.61 0.31 -6.53
C VAL A 648 28.27 0.32 -5.79
N ILE A 649 28.22 -0.20 -4.57
CA ILE A 649 26.99 -0.25 -3.76
C ILE A 649 26.47 1.16 -3.47
N THR A 650 27.36 2.07 -3.07
CA THR A 650 26.97 3.47 -2.78
C THR A 650 26.56 4.25 -4.01
N TYR A 651 27.17 3.96 -5.18
CA TYR A 651 26.66 4.46 -6.46
C TYR A 651 25.23 3.97 -6.70
N LEU A 652 24.98 2.66 -6.67
CA LEU A 652 23.66 2.06 -6.96
C LEU A 652 22.56 2.58 -6.03
N LEU A 653 22.86 2.74 -4.74
CA LEU A 653 21.92 3.27 -3.74
C LEU A 653 21.81 4.80 -3.77
N GLY A 654 22.65 5.47 -4.56
CA GLY A 654 22.67 6.93 -4.66
C GLY A 654 23.01 7.61 -3.34
N VAL A 655 23.96 7.06 -2.59
CA VAL A 655 24.37 7.60 -1.29
C VAL A 655 25.12 8.92 -1.49
N GLY A 656 24.60 9.99 -0.91
CA GLY A 656 25.16 11.34 -0.96
C GLY A 656 26.12 11.64 0.19
N ASP A 657 26.66 12.87 0.23
CA ASP A 657 27.48 13.40 1.32
C ASP A 657 28.64 12.48 1.76
N ARG A 658 29.33 11.87 0.80
CA ARG A 658 30.56 11.14 1.10
C ARG A 658 31.71 12.14 1.24
N HIS A 659 32.23 12.25 2.45
CA HIS A 659 33.41 13.06 2.80
C HIS A 659 34.35 12.26 3.70
N LEU A 660 35.58 12.75 3.89
CA LEU A 660 36.67 12.01 4.52
C LEU A 660 36.41 11.59 5.98
N ASP A 661 35.43 12.19 6.67
CA ASP A 661 35.02 11.77 8.03
C ASP A 661 34.05 10.57 8.03
N ASN A 662 33.34 10.33 6.93
CA ASN A 662 32.38 9.23 6.79
C ASN A 662 32.95 8.02 6.03
N LEU A 663 34.23 8.10 5.64
CA LEU A 663 34.99 7.03 5.01
C LEU A 663 36.00 6.49 6.02
N LEU A 664 35.92 5.21 6.35
CA LEU A 664 36.69 4.61 7.45
C LEU A 664 37.53 3.43 6.96
N ILE A 665 38.68 3.25 7.60
CA ILE A 665 39.56 2.09 7.39
C ILE A 665 39.82 1.43 8.74
N THR A 666 39.62 0.12 8.78
CA THR A 666 40.01 -0.74 9.91
C THR A 666 41.53 -0.95 9.95
N LYS A 667 42.07 -1.54 11.01
CA LYS A 667 43.52 -1.82 11.08
C LYS A 667 43.95 -2.86 10.05
N ASP A 668 43.11 -3.87 9.80
CA ASP A 668 43.33 -4.98 8.87
C ASP A 668 42.98 -4.64 7.40
N GLY A 669 42.88 -3.35 7.06
CA GLY A 669 42.76 -2.88 5.69
C GLY A 669 41.34 -2.79 5.13
N HIS A 670 40.29 -3.29 5.81
CA HIS A 670 38.92 -3.13 5.30
C HIS A 670 38.49 -1.66 5.30
N PHE A 671 38.04 -1.19 4.14
CA PHE A 671 37.42 0.10 3.91
C PHE A 671 35.89 -0.02 4.01
N PHE A 672 35.25 0.95 4.65
CA PHE A 672 33.79 1.01 4.74
C PHE A 672 33.26 2.43 4.91
N HIS A 673 32.00 2.62 4.52
CA HIS A 673 31.29 3.90 4.67
C HIS A 673 30.45 3.89 5.95
N ALA A 674 30.35 5.04 6.61
CA ALA A 674 29.39 5.28 7.69
C ALA A 674 28.46 6.46 7.36
N ASP A 675 27.43 6.63 8.19
CA ASP A 675 26.47 7.73 8.17
C ASP A 675 25.75 7.87 6.83
N PHE A 676 24.59 7.25 6.68
CA PHE A 676 23.82 7.22 5.43
C PHE A 676 22.65 8.21 5.43
N GLY A 677 22.83 9.37 6.07
CA GLY A 677 21.81 10.42 6.16
C GLY A 677 21.31 10.99 4.82
N TYR A 678 21.98 10.70 3.69
CA TYR A 678 21.55 11.09 2.34
C TYR A 678 21.58 9.90 1.38
N ILE A 679 20.43 9.53 0.80
CA ILE A 679 20.30 8.42 -0.15
C ILE A 679 19.49 8.79 -1.40
N LEU A 680 19.43 7.87 -2.37
CA LEU A 680 18.59 7.97 -3.58
C LEU A 680 18.88 9.23 -4.43
N GLY A 681 20.14 9.67 -4.44
CA GLY A 681 20.62 10.81 -5.23
C GLY A 681 20.45 12.16 -4.57
N ARG A 682 20.02 12.20 -3.31
CA ARG A 682 20.14 13.41 -2.51
C ARG A 682 21.58 13.63 -2.11
N ASP A 683 22.06 14.85 -2.26
CA ASP A 683 23.38 15.25 -1.83
C ASP A 683 23.30 16.74 -1.45
N PRO A 684 23.84 17.16 -0.29
CA PRO A 684 23.94 18.58 0.05
C PRO A 684 24.84 19.35 -0.92
N LYS A 685 25.72 18.67 -1.67
CA LYS A 685 26.63 19.29 -2.65
C LYS A 685 25.99 19.31 -4.05
N LEU A 686 25.91 20.50 -4.65
CA LEU A 686 25.25 20.74 -5.96
C LEU A 686 25.82 19.91 -7.14
N PHE A 687 27.12 19.60 -7.14
CA PHE A 687 27.82 18.97 -8.28
C PHE A 687 28.61 17.74 -7.85
N SER A 688 28.04 16.96 -6.94
CA SER A 688 28.68 15.77 -6.42
C SER A 688 28.72 14.69 -7.53
N PRO A 689 29.89 14.09 -7.84
CA PRO A 689 29.97 13.04 -8.84
C PRO A 689 29.08 11.86 -8.43
N ALA A 690 28.56 11.14 -9.44
CA ALA A 690 27.62 10.05 -9.20
C ALA A 690 28.29 8.88 -8.44
N MET A 691 29.51 8.52 -8.82
CA MET A 691 30.32 7.55 -8.09
C MET A 691 31.24 8.28 -7.10
N LYS A 692 31.25 7.83 -5.86
CA LYS A 692 31.99 8.47 -4.77
C LYS A 692 33.37 7.84 -4.64
N LEU A 693 34.29 8.26 -5.52
CA LEU A 693 35.70 7.87 -5.48
C LEU A 693 36.56 9.10 -5.22
N SER A 694 37.22 9.17 -4.06
CA SER A 694 38.10 10.28 -3.72
C SER A 694 39.55 10.03 -4.17
N LYS A 695 40.32 11.12 -4.29
CA LYS A 695 41.75 11.04 -4.65
C LYS A 695 42.52 10.20 -3.65
N GLU A 696 42.24 10.38 -2.38
CA GLU A 696 42.92 9.73 -1.25
C GLU A 696 42.66 8.22 -1.26
N MET A 697 41.48 7.80 -1.72
CA MET A 697 41.16 6.38 -1.91
C MET A 697 42.07 5.74 -2.96
N VAL A 698 42.28 6.43 -4.09
CA VAL A 698 43.14 5.97 -5.19
C VAL A 698 44.62 6.04 -4.81
N GLU A 699 45.04 7.08 -4.09
CA GLU A 699 46.40 7.18 -3.55
C GLU A 699 46.69 6.03 -2.56
N GLY A 700 45.69 5.59 -1.78
CA GLY A 700 45.79 4.39 -0.95
C GLY A 700 46.11 3.10 -1.72
N MET A 701 45.84 3.05 -3.03
CA MET A 701 46.15 1.91 -3.91
C MET A 701 47.51 2.03 -4.60
N GLY A 702 48.23 3.14 -4.43
CA GLY A 702 49.45 3.44 -5.19
C GLY A 702 49.23 4.36 -6.40
N GLY A 703 48.06 4.99 -6.52
CA GLY A 703 47.74 5.94 -7.59
C GLY A 703 47.19 5.30 -8.87
N TYR A 704 46.88 6.13 -9.86
CA TYR A 704 46.15 5.74 -11.08
C TYR A 704 46.86 4.73 -11.98
N ASN A 705 48.19 4.69 -11.91
CA ASN A 705 49.02 3.76 -12.68
C ASN A 705 49.35 2.47 -11.90
N SER A 706 48.84 2.33 -10.67
CA SER A 706 49.11 1.14 -9.85
C SER A 706 48.37 -0.10 -10.39
N PRO A 707 48.96 -1.30 -10.23
CA PRO A 707 48.26 -2.55 -10.54
C PRO A 707 47.00 -2.72 -9.68
N PHE A 708 47.02 -2.26 -8.43
CA PHE A 708 45.87 -2.32 -7.53
C PHE A 708 44.70 -1.44 -7.99
N TYR A 709 44.97 -0.28 -8.60
CA TYR A 709 43.90 0.52 -9.20
C TYR A 709 43.26 -0.17 -10.40
N GLN A 710 44.04 -0.92 -11.20
CA GLN A 710 43.47 -1.75 -12.28
C GLN A 710 42.63 -2.91 -11.73
N GLN A 711 43.08 -3.56 -10.65
CA GLN A 711 42.28 -4.58 -9.95
C GLN A 711 41.00 -3.99 -9.37
N PHE A 712 41.05 -2.81 -8.74
CA PHE A 712 39.88 -2.07 -8.26
C PHE A 712 38.85 -1.86 -9.38
N LYS A 713 39.29 -1.39 -10.57
CA LYS A 713 38.38 -1.24 -11.72
C LYS A 713 37.75 -2.57 -12.14
N SER A 714 38.55 -3.64 -12.20
CA SER A 714 38.05 -4.98 -12.53
C SER A 714 37.00 -5.48 -11.52
N TYR A 715 37.23 -5.28 -10.23
CA TYR A 715 36.24 -5.60 -9.19
C TYR A 715 35.00 -4.73 -9.33
N CYS A 716 35.14 -3.43 -9.59
CA CYS A 716 34.01 -2.54 -9.84
C CYS A 716 33.12 -3.05 -10.99
N TYR A 717 33.70 -3.41 -12.13
CA TYR A 717 32.95 -3.93 -13.28
C TYR A 717 32.24 -5.25 -12.95
N THR A 718 32.97 -6.19 -12.35
CA THR A 718 32.41 -7.51 -12.01
C THR A 718 31.27 -7.38 -10.99
N THR A 719 31.45 -6.51 -9.99
CA THR A 719 30.44 -6.22 -8.97
C THR A 719 29.19 -5.60 -9.59
N PHE A 720 29.36 -4.58 -10.44
CA PHE A 720 28.25 -3.91 -11.11
C PHE A 720 27.43 -4.88 -11.98
N THR A 721 28.11 -5.72 -12.78
CA THR A 721 27.46 -6.75 -13.59
C THR A 721 26.73 -7.79 -12.73
N ALA A 722 27.35 -8.26 -11.64
CA ALA A 722 26.72 -9.25 -10.75
C ALA A 722 25.46 -8.69 -10.08
N LEU A 723 25.51 -7.45 -9.57
CA LEU A 723 24.36 -6.79 -8.94
C LEU A 723 23.26 -6.46 -9.96
N ARG A 724 23.60 -6.12 -11.22
CA ARG A 724 22.62 -5.92 -12.30
C ARG A 724 21.75 -7.16 -12.53
N LYS A 725 22.34 -8.36 -12.47
CA LYS A 725 21.59 -9.64 -12.61
C LYS A 725 20.56 -9.85 -11.50
N SER A 726 20.83 -9.32 -10.30
CA SER A 726 19.95 -9.43 -9.12
C SER A 726 19.14 -8.15 -8.85
N SER A 727 19.04 -7.26 -9.84
CA SER A 727 18.38 -5.95 -9.69
C SER A 727 16.91 -6.07 -9.32
N ASN A 728 16.18 -7.07 -9.84
CA ASN A 728 14.76 -7.28 -9.55
C ASN A 728 14.49 -7.40 -8.04
N LEU A 729 15.26 -8.22 -7.33
CA LEU A 729 15.12 -8.39 -5.88
C LEU A 729 15.33 -7.05 -5.16
N ILE A 730 16.39 -6.32 -5.51
CA ILE A 730 16.72 -5.04 -4.86
C ILE A 730 15.62 -4.01 -5.12
N LEU A 731 15.11 -3.93 -6.35
CA LEU A 731 14.01 -3.04 -6.72
C LEU A 731 12.71 -3.41 -6.00
N ASN A 732 12.39 -4.69 -5.86
CA ASN A 732 11.23 -5.17 -5.11
C ASN A 732 11.33 -4.78 -3.63
N LEU A 733 12.52 -4.89 -3.02
CA LEU A 733 12.73 -4.47 -1.64
C LEU A 733 12.53 -2.96 -1.45
N PHE A 734 13.01 -2.13 -2.39
CA PHE A 734 12.74 -0.69 -2.36
C PHE A 734 11.25 -0.38 -2.56
N SER A 735 10.55 -1.11 -3.42
CA SER A 735 9.11 -0.96 -3.63
C SER A 735 8.30 -1.22 -2.36
N LEU A 736 8.73 -2.18 -1.52
CA LEU A 736 8.09 -2.46 -0.23
C LEU A 736 8.32 -1.37 0.82
N MET A 737 9.40 -0.58 0.70
CA MET A 737 9.76 0.48 1.66
C MET A 737 9.16 1.86 1.35
N VAL A 738 8.47 2.04 0.22
CA VAL A 738 7.98 3.36 -0.25
C VAL A 738 7.10 4.06 0.81
N ASP A 739 6.30 3.30 1.57
CA ASP A 739 5.41 3.84 2.60
C ASP A 739 5.93 3.73 4.04
N ALA A 740 7.22 3.41 4.22
CA ALA A 740 7.86 3.28 5.54
C ALA A 740 8.16 4.62 6.25
N ASN A 741 7.75 5.76 5.68
CA ASN A 741 7.98 7.10 6.22
C ASN A 741 9.45 7.47 6.51
N ILE A 742 10.42 6.79 5.86
CA ILE A 742 11.85 7.10 5.96
C ILE A 742 12.13 8.49 5.36
N PRO A 743 12.94 9.37 5.99
CA PRO A 743 13.07 10.78 5.62
C PRO A 743 13.30 11.06 4.12
N ASP A 744 14.31 10.45 3.50
CA ASP A 744 14.60 10.69 2.08
C ASP A 744 13.64 9.98 1.12
N ILE A 745 13.06 8.85 1.54
CA ILE A 745 12.05 8.13 0.76
C ILE A 745 10.74 8.93 0.73
N LYS A 746 10.33 9.46 1.89
CA LYS A 746 9.10 10.23 2.06
C LYS A 746 9.05 11.46 1.17
N PHE A 747 10.21 12.03 0.84
CA PHE A 747 10.27 13.22 0.00
C PHE A 747 9.87 12.99 -1.46
N ASP A 748 10.16 11.81 -2.02
CA ASP A 748 9.97 11.53 -3.45
C ASP A 748 9.55 10.08 -3.67
N LYS A 749 8.47 9.68 -2.98
CA LYS A 749 7.97 8.30 -2.89
C LYS A 749 7.84 7.61 -4.26
N GLU A 750 7.27 8.32 -5.23
CA GLU A 750 6.99 7.78 -6.57
C GLU A 750 8.27 7.48 -7.38
N LYS A 751 9.36 8.22 -7.11
CA LYS A 751 10.61 8.08 -7.85
C LYS A 751 11.67 7.24 -7.14
N VAL A 752 11.44 6.78 -5.92
CA VAL A 752 12.41 5.97 -5.15
C VAL A 752 12.91 4.78 -5.96
N VAL A 753 11.98 3.96 -6.46
CA VAL A 753 12.32 2.77 -7.25
C VAL A 753 12.93 3.17 -8.60
N TYR A 754 12.41 4.22 -9.25
CA TYR A 754 12.93 4.71 -10.52
C TYR A 754 14.39 5.18 -10.42
N LYS A 755 14.73 5.93 -9.36
CA LYS A 755 16.09 6.43 -9.10
C LYS A 755 17.10 5.31 -8.91
N VAL A 756 16.71 4.21 -8.29
CA VAL A 756 17.56 3.02 -8.16
C VAL A 756 17.64 2.28 -9.50
N LYS A 757 16.50 2.10 -10.19
CA LYS A 757 16.43 1.46 -11.52
C LYS A 757 17.35 2.12 -12.54
N GLU A 758 17.33 3.45 -12.61
CA GLU A 758 18.13 4.23 -13.56
C GLU A 758 19.64 3.96 -13.40
N ARG A 759 20.10 3.86 -12.14
CA ARG A 759 21.51 3.56 -11.81
C ARG A 759 21.93 2.14 -12.11
N PHE A 760 20.98 1.21 -12.15
CA PHE A 760 21.26 -0.11 -12.66
C PHE A 760 21.42 -0.13 -14.18
N CYS A 761 20.99 0.90 -14.91
CA CYS A 761 21.06 1.03 -16.37
C CYS A 761 20.47 -0.17 -17.13
N LEU A 762 19.34 -0.72 -16.67
CA LEU A 762 18.75 -1.97 -17.16
C LEU A 762 18.35 -1.94 -18.65
N GLN A 763 18.14 -0.74 -19.21
CA GLN A 763 17.87 -0.52 -20.62
C GLN A 763 19.09 -0.75 -21.52
N MET A 764 20.31 -0.76 -20.96
CA MET A 764 21.56 -0.93 -21.70
C MET A 764 21.96 -2.40 -21.75
N SER A 765 22.62 -2.80 -22.84
CA SER A 765 23.32 -4.09 -22.93
C SER A 765 24.42 -4.18 -21.87
N GLU A 766 24.85 -5.39 -21.53
CA GLU A 766 25.94 -5.59 -20.56
C GLU A 766 27.23 -4.87 -20.98
N SER A 767 27.59 -4.91 -22.27
CA SER A 767 28.78 -4.23 -22.80
C SER A 767 28.67 -2.71 -22.73
N ASP A 768 27.49 -2.15 -23.02
CA ASP A 768 27.30 -0.69 -22.99
C ASP A 768 27.22 -0.18 -21.56
N ALA A 769 26.62 -0.95 -20.66
CA ALA A 769 26.59 -0.66 -19.24
C ALA A 769 27.99 -0.64 -18.61
N ILE A 770 28.88 -1.55 -19.00
CA ILE A 770 30.28 -1.55 -18.54
C ILE A 770 31.01 -0.30 -19.05
N LYS A 771 30.85 0.07 -20.32
CA LYS A 771 31.45 1.30 -20.88
C LYS A 771 30.95 2.56 -20.18
N TYR A 772 29.64 2.62 -19.93
CA TYR A 772 29.05 3.70 -19.16
C TYR A 772 29.63 3.77 -17.73
N PHE A 773 29.76 2.63 -17.07
CA PHE A 773 30.35 2.55 -15.73
C PHE A 773 31.84 2.92 -15.70
N GLU A 774 32.60 2.53 -16.72
CA GLU A 774 34.00 2.96 -16.90
C GLU A 774 34.11 4.48 -17.06
N GLN A 775 33.21 5.08 -17.84
CA GLN A 775 33.14 6.52 -17.97
C GLN A 775 32.81 7.19 -16.62
N LEU A 776 31.90 6.64 -15.82
CA LEU A 776 31.60 7.15 -14.47
C LEU A 776 32.83 7.13 -13.55
N ILE A 777 33.64 6.07 -13.57
CA ILE A 777 34.88 6.00 -12.81
C ILE A 777 35.85 7.09 -13.27
N ASN A 778 36.03 7.22 -14.58
CA ASN A 778 36.94 8.21 -15.17
C ASN A 778 36.49 9.64 -14.90
N ASP A 779 35.19 9.93 -14.93
CA ASP A 779 34.62 11.24 -14.61
C ASP A 779 34.79 11.59 -13.13
N SER A 780 34.60 10.61 -12.25
CA SER A 780 34.81 10.79 -10.81
C SER A 780 36.28 11.06 -10.49
N VAL A 781 37.19 10.42 -11.21
CA VAL A 781 38.62 10.70 -11.14
C VAL A 781 38.97 12.06 -11.76
N SER A 782 38.39 12.40 -12.90
CA SER A 782 38.77 13.60 -13.64
C SER A 782 38.30 14.88 -12.97
N ALA A 783 37.17 14.83 -12.27
CA ALA A 783 36.72 15.88 -11.36
C ALA A 783 37.75 16.22 -10.27
N LEU A 784 38.72 15.32 -9.99
CA LEU A 784 39.80 15.54 -9.03
C LEU A 784 41.05 16.19 -9.66
N PHE A 785 41.21 16.17 -10.99
CA PHE A 785 42.41 16.73 -11.66
C PHE A 785 42.68 18.21 -11.36
N PRO A 786 41.67 19.11 -11.30
CA PRO A 786 41.90 20.51 -10.95
C PRO A 786 42.58 20.68 -9.58
N GLN A 787 42.20 19.86 -8.60
CA GLN A 787 42.79 19.90 -7.24
C GLN A 787 44.24 19.38 -7.21
N ILE A 788 44.62 18.55 -8.18
CA ILE A 788 45.98 18.02 -8.32
C ILE A 788 46.90 19.06 -8.97
N ILE A 789 46.43 19.76 -10.01
CA ILE A 789 47.20 20.83 -10.65
C ILE A 789 47.47 21.94 -9.66
N ASP A 790 46.49 22.33 -8.83
CA ASP A 790 46.69 23.34 -7.79
C ASP A 790 47.69 22.92 -6.72
N ARG A 791 47.66 21.66 -6.27
CA ARG A 791 48.67 21.15 -5.32
C ARG A 791 50.06 21.04 -5.94
N MET A 792 50.16 20.58 -7.19
CA MET A 792 51.45 20.54 -7.90
C MET A 792 51.99 21.94 -8.15
N HIS A 793 51.12 22.91 -8.44
CA HIS A 793 51.54 24.30 -8.60
C HIS A 793 52.04 24.89 -7.28
N ASN A 794 51.36 24.62 -6.16
CA ASN A 794 51.80 25.03 -4.82
C ASN A 794 53.10 24.35 -4.39
N LEU A 795 53.28 23.06 -4.68
CA LEU A 795 54.52 22.33 -4.40
C LEU A 795 55.68 22.82 -5.28
N ALA A 796 55.41 23.14 -6.55
CA ALA A 796 56.38 23.71 -7.47
C ALA A 796 56.76 25.17 -7.11
N GLN A 797 55.84 25.94 -6.53
CA GLN A 797 56.13 27.26 -5.95
C GLN A 797 56.98 27.13 -4.67
N TYR A 798 56.66 26.18 -3.79
CA TYR A 798 57.45 25.90 -2.58
C TYR A 798 58.87 25.39 -2.89
N MET A 799 59.05 24.66 -3.98
CA MET A 799 60.38 24.23 -4.46
C MET A 799 61.14 25.34 -5.22
N ARG A 800 60.49 26.45 -5.56
CA ARG A 800 61.09 27.63 -6.22
C ARG A 800 61.40 28.77 -5.26
N SER A 801 60.84 28.76 -4.05
CA SER A 801 61.25 29.57 -2.90
C SER A 801 62.34 28.88 -2.11
#